data_AF-A0A2G4EX27-F1
#
_entry.id   AF-A0A2G4EX27-F1
#
_cell.length_a   1.000
_cell.length_b   1.000
_cell.length_c   1.000
_cell.angle_alpha   90.00
_cell.angle_beta   90.00
_cell.angle_gamma   90.00
#
_symmetry.space_group_name_H-M   'P 1'
#
loop_
_entity.id
_entity.type
_entity.pdbx_description
1 polymer ?
#
loop_
_entity_poly.entity_id
_entity_poly.type
_entity_poly.pdbx_seq_one_letter_code
_entity_poly.pdbx_strand_id
1 'polypeptide(L)'
;MPTPTPAPIPTPTPAPIPTPTPAPIPTPTPAPTPAIITVTNSNDSGAGSLRSAIASAAAGDTINFASSLASQTITLSSGQLLIDKSLTIDASGAANLTISGNNASRVILTQSSTNVTLKNLIVANGKVSGTDPNNEVTSAGGGIQTGGNSTLTLENCQVNNNVAGYAGGIYAGFQSTTNVTNSTFTGNDGRSANSERGGGAIGTKSGGSLTVKGSTFTNNKGINGGAINHLLGNLTVENSTFLNNDSTAGTGQNTSGYGGAIYTDGANASGANSTPGPVGGTIAIRNSRFEGNKGAGQGGGMFLFVYPPDKIIIEGSTIVNNQVVKSSNGDALGGGVRIGNGEFTISNTTFSNNLAQSQGGALWVGEKSPGTIVNSTFAENKAEDSSGKSGLGGAITLNTSESISIVNSTIAKNSAGFQGGAFWGGGSETTLKNTIVANNTANNGGNSWNIKQNAGSSKFSDGGGNFQWPAKNPNDSSDFNVTDSVTIADPKLDVLQTINGFSVMPLLAGSPAIDAGTGAGAPATDERGQTRLDGDSNGSIIADSGAYEFNGTVTPTPTPTPTPTPTPTPTPTPTPTPTPTPTPTPTPTPTPTPTPTPTPTPTPTPIPIPTPTPTPTPSTDDCLFRTSAPEFNSATMIPNATQQTLKGDDTGNFIMGGSQNESINGLAGNDTLYGMGGNDNIDGGADNDSIFGNEGTDFLQGGSGNDIIYGGKDNDIVLGGEGDDFLKGDFGKDTVVGGLGNDTIFGGKDDDILLGEDGDDYILGNLGNDTINAGNGNDSVFGNEGADLLFAKAGNDTLYGGKENDSLDGGEGNDLLFGGNENDVICGDIGNDTLYGGKGNDILSAGAGSDFLSGDIGDDTLTGGSGNDVFFLNQSLGSDIITDFRKGEDLIGLNPGLSFNQLSITSSNNQTLISVTDSNQLLAKLNGVAANTLTASDFITQ
;
A
#
# COMPACT_ATOMS: atom_id res chain seq x y z
N MET A 1 -35.54 -52.27 70.25
CA MET A 1 -34.16 -51.80 70.01
C MET A 1 -33.68 -52.45 68.73
N PRO A 2 -33.26 -51.69 67.70
CA PRO A 2 -32.87 -52.25 66.42
C PRO A 2 -31.42 -52.76 66.50
N THR A 3 -31.14 -53.88 65.85
CA THR A 3 -29.77 -54.35 65.56
C THR A 3 -29.50 -54.21 64.06
N PRO A 4 -28.29 -53.77 63.64
CA PRO A 4 -28.06 -53.27 62.29
C PRO A 4 -27.67 -54.40 61.33
N THR A 5 -28.09 -54.25 60.07
CA THR A 5 -27.79 -55.09 58.93
C THR A 5 -26.36 -54.83 58.39
N PRO A 6 -25.60 -55.85 57.93
CA PRO A 6 -24.26 -55.66 57.37
C PRO A 6 -24.29 -55.17 55.92
N ALA A 7 -23.29 -54.36 55.55
CA ALA A 7 -23.07 -53.80 54.22
C ALA A 7 -22.65 -54.85 53.17
N PRO A 8 -23.07 -54.73 51.89
CA PRO A 8 -22.60 -55.57 50.80
C PRO A 8 -21.38 -54.99 50.06
N ILE A 9 -20.68 -55.93 49.43
CA ILE A 9 -19.33 -55.94 48.85
C ILE A 9 -19.26 -55.22 47.49
N PRO A 10 -18.14 -54.56 47.12
CA PRO A 10 -17.98 -53.88 45.84
C PRO A 10 -17.92 -54.85 44.63
N THR A 11 -18.55 -54.46 43.54
CA THR A 11 -18.57 -55.13 42.23
C THR A 11 -17.27 -54.93 41.45
N PRO A 12 -16.83 -55.91 40.64
CA PRO A 12 -15.58 -55.83 39.88
C PRO A 12 -15.72 -55.00 38.59
N THR A 13 -14.67 -54.25 38.28
CA THR A 13 -14.49 -53.42 37.08
C THR A 13 -14.43 -54.28 35.80
N PRO A 14 -15.10 -53.89 34.68
CA PRO A 14 -14.99 -54.61 33.41
C PRO A 14 -13.59 -54.46 32.78
N ALA A 15 -13.09 -55.55 32.18
CA ALA A 15 -11.87 -55.55 31.38
C ALA A 15 -12.04 -54.78 30.06
N PRO A 16 -10.98 -54.15 29.53
CA PRO A 16 -11.04 -53.37 28.30
C PRO A 16 -11.28 -54.26 27.07
N ILE A 17 -12.15 -53.79 26.18
CA ILE A 17 -12.46 -54.39 24.88
C ILE A 17 -11.23 -54.20 23.96
N PRO A 18 -10.75 -55.23 23.24
CA PRO A 18 -9.67 -55.07 22.27
C PRO A 18 -10.16 -54.27 21.07
N THR A 19 -9.45 -53.18 20.74
CA THR A 19 -9.64 -52.40 19.53
C THR A 19 -9.31 -53.23 18.28
N PRO A 20 -10.11 -53.15 17.20
CA PRO A 20 -9.77 -53.79 15.94
C PRO A 20 -8.54 -53.09 15.32
N THR A 21 -7.55 -53.88 14.93
CA THR A 21 -6.39 -53.41 14.17
C THR A 21 -6.86 -52.81 12.84
N PRO A 22 -6.51 -51.55 12.51
CA PRO A 22 -6.81 -50.98 11.20
C PRO A 22 -6.17 -51.84 10.11
N ALA A 23 -6.91 -52.08 9.02
CA ALA A 23 -6.33 -52.63 7.80
C ALA A 23 -5.17 -51.72 7.34
N PRO A 24 -4.07 -52.27 6.80
CA PRO A 24 -2.97 -51.45 6.32
C PRO A 24 -3.48 -50.51 5.24
N ILE A 25 -3.30 -49.21 5.47
CA ILE A 25 -3.49 -48.15 4.48
C ILE A 25 -2.62 -48.54 3.28
N PRO A 26 -3.16 -48.60 2.04
CA PRO A 26 -2.32 -48.77 0.86
C PRO A 26 -1.27 -47.67 0.90
N THR A 27 -0.01 -48.08 0.89
CA THR A 27 1.11 -47.13 0.85
C THR A 27 0.89 -46.23 -0.36
N PRO A 28 0.90 -44.89 -0.21
CA PRO A 28 0.81 -44.01 -1.35
C PRO A 28 1.90 -44.45 -2.33
N THR A 29 1.49 -44.68 -3.58
CA THR A 29 2.43 -44.95 -4.66
C THR A 29 3.45 -43.81 -4.61
N PRO A 30 4.76 -44.07 -4.46
CA PRO A 30 5.74 -43.01 -4.36
C PRO A 30 5.54 -42.05 -5.53
N ALA A 31 5.40 -40.76 -5.21
CA ALA A 31 5.28 -39.72 -6.23
C ALA A 31 6.38 -39.96 -7.28
N PRO A 32 6.03 -39.96 -8.59
CA PRO A 32 7.01 -40.20 -9.64
C PRO A 32 8.20 -39.27 -9.42
N THR A 33 9.41 -39.83 -9.47
CA THR A 33 10.63 -39.04 -9.29
C THR A 33 10.65 -37.93 -10.34
N PRO A 34 10.86 -36.65 -9.94
CA PRO A 34 10.92 -35.54 -10.88
C PRO A 34 11.83 -35.84 -12.07
N ALA A 35 11.32 -35.65 -13.27
CA ALA A 35 12.07 -35.88 -14.50
C ALA A 35 12.99 -34.69 -14.80
N ILE A 36 14.08 -34.98 -15.54
CA ILE A 36 14.96 -33.95 -16.10
C ILE A 36 14.70 -33.86 -17.60
N ILE A 37 14.26 -32.69 -18.07
CA ILE A 37 13.99 -32.41 -19.47
C ILE A 37 15.10 -31.48 -19.99
N THR A 38 15.70 -31.80 -21.14
CA THR A 38 16.80 -31.00 -21.69
C THR A 38 16.38 -30.20 -22.91
N VAL A 39 16.54 -28.88 -22.84
CA VAL A 39 16.44 -27.96 -23.97
C VAL A 39 17.70 -28.09 -24.82
N THR A 40 17.54 -28.26 -26.14
CA THR A 40 18.64 -28.63 -27.04
C THR A 40 18.93 -27.58 -28.12
N ASN A 41 18.01 -26.64 -28.34
CA ASN A 41 18.17 -25.56 -29.31
C ASN A 41 17.60 -24.24 -28.78
N SER A 42 17.97 -23.13 -29.43
CA SER A 42 17.61 -21.77 -29.05
C SER A 42 16.36 -21.23 -29.77
N ASN A 43 15.63 -22.10 -30.46
CA ASN A 43 14.38 -21.71 -31.10
C ASN A 43 13.32 -21.38 -30.03
N ASP A 44 12.46 -20.41 -30.30
CA ASP A 44 11.33 -20.05 -29.44
C ASP A 44 10.31 -21.19 -29.30
N SER A 45 10.12 -21.97 -30.36
CA SER A 45 9.14 -23.06 -30.42
C SER A 45 9.63 -24.27 -31.22
N GLY A 46 8.84 -25.35 -31.19
CA GLY A 46 9.16 -26.62 -31.85
C GLY A 46 9.98 -27.56 -30.98
N ALA A 47 10.26 -28.75 -31.51
CA ALA A 47 10.95 -29.80 -30.78
C ALA A 47 12.32 -29.34 -30.25
N GLY A 48 12.59 -29.61 -28.98
CA GLY A 48 13.84 -29.27 -28.31
C GLY A 48 13.98 -27.80 -27.84
N SER A 49 12.96 -26.97 -28.07
CA SER A 49 12.86 -25.60 -27.53
C SER A 49 12.49 -25.59 -26.05
N LEU A 50 12.73 -24.46 -25.37
CA LEU A 50 12.30 -24.26 -23.99
C LEU A 50 10.78 -24.31 -23.84
N ARG A 51 10.03 -23.72 -24.78
CA ARG A 51 8.56 -23.75 -24.76
C ARG A 51 8.02 -25.18 -24.85
N SER A 52 8.62 -26.00 -25.72
CA SER A 52 8.27 -27.42 -25.80
C SER A 52 8.61 -28.18 -24.52
N ALA A 53 9.73 -27.85 -23.86
CA ALA A 53 10.13 -28.48 -22.61
C ALA A 53 9.14 -28.15 -21.48
N ILE A 54 8.76 -26.87 -21.34
CA ILE A 54 7.75 -26.42 -20.36
C ILE A 54 6.41 -27.12 -20.59
N ALA A 55 5.96 -27.19 -21.85
CA ALA A 55 4.70 -27.84 -22.19
C ALA A 55 4.69 -29.35 -21.85
N SER A 56 5.82 -30.03 -22.02
CA SER A 56 5.96 -31.46 -21.71
C SER A 56 6.23 -31.79 -20.24
N ALA A 57 6.63 -30.81 -19.44
CA ALA A 57 7.01 -31.01 -18.05
C ALA A 57 5.80 -31.29 -17.16
N ALA A 58 5.99 -32.18 -16.19
CA ALA A 58 5.08 -32.37 -15.06
C ALA A 58 5.47 -31.44 -13.89
N ALA A 59 4.55 -31.24 -12.95
CA ALA A 59 4.84 -30.48 -11.74
C ALA A 59 5.96 -31.15 -10.94
N GLY A 60 6.96 -30.35 -10.53
CA GLY A 60 8.16 -30.80 -9.82
C GLY A 60 9.35 -31.06 -10.73
N ASP A 61 9.17 -31.18 -12.05
CA ASP A 61 10.26 -31.47 -12.99
C ASP A 61 11.33 -30.37 -13.04
N THR A 62 12.51 -30.77 -13.49
CA THR A 62 13.63 -29.86 -13.76
C THR A 62 13.90 -29.76 -15.26
N ILE A 63 13.97 -28.52 -15.77
CA ILE A 63 14.34 -28.21 -17.15
C ILE A 63 15.79 -27.71 -17.16
N ASN A 64 16.66 -28.46 -17.82
CA ASN A 64 18.06 -28.14 -18.03
C ASN A 64 18.33 -27.74 -19.48
N PHE A 65 19.52 -27.18 -19.73
CA PHE A 65 19.94 -26.74 -21.05
C PHE A 65 21.20 -27.47 -21.51
N ALA A 66 21.23 -27.90 -22.77
CA ALA A 66 22.42 -28.46 -23.39
C ALA A 66 23.55 -27.44 -23.42
N SER A 67 24.79 -27.89 -23.20
CA SER A 67 25.97 -27.02 -23.15
C SER A 67 26.25 -26.27 -24.45
N SER A 68 25.72 -26.74 -25.58
CA SER A 68 25.72 -26.02 -26.85
C SER A 68 25.01 -24.67 -26.80
N LEU A 69 24.12 -24.45 -25.82
CA LEU A 69 23.37 -23.20 -25.63
C LEU A 69 24.12 -22.15 -24.79
N ALA A 70 25.32 -22.46 -24.28
CA ALA A 70 26.10 -21.48 -23.53
C ALA A 70 26.30 -20.18 -24.34
N SER A 71 26.07 -19.04 -23.68
CA SER A 71 26.14 -17.68 -24.24
C SER A 71 25.20 -17.42 -25.43
N GLN A 72 24.25 -18.31 -25.71
CA GLN A 72 23.22 -18.06 -26.70
C GLN A 72 22.07 -17.23 -26.12
N THR A 73 21.21 -16.75 -27.02
CA THR A 73 19.95 -16.10 -26.67
C THR A 73 18.78 -16.89 -27.26
N ILE A 74 17.83 -17.27 -26.41
CA ILE A 74 16.49 -17.71 -26.82
C ILE A 74 15.65 -16.45 -26.96
N THR A 75 15.40 -16.04 -28.19
CA THR A 75 14.61 -14.83 -28.49
C THR A 75 13.15 -15.21 -28.66
N LEU A 76 12.28 -14.70 -27.77
CA LEU A 76 10.85 -14.94 -27.85
C LEU A 76 10.23 -14.13 -28.99
N SER A 77 9.45 -14.80 -29.83
CA SER A 77 8.73 -14.22 -30.97
C SER A 77 7.24 -14.54 -30.96
N SER A 78 6.83 -15.53 -30.18
CA SER A 78 5.47 -16.06 -30.04
C SER A 78 4.85 -15.67 -28.69
N GLY A 79 5.28 -14.53 -28.13
CA GLY A 79 4.87 -14.05 -26.81
C GLY A 79 5.63 -14.70 -25.65
N GLN A 80 5.15 -14.42 -24.44
CA GLN A 80 5.77 -14.84 -23.18
C GLN A 80 5.79 -16.36 -22.98
N LEU A 81 6.64 -16.84 -22.07
CA LEU A 81 6.60 -18.21 -21.56
C LEU A 81 5.59 -18.29 -20.44
N LEU A 82 4.54 -19.11 -20.61
CA LEU A 82 3.57 -19.40 -19.57
C LEU A 82 4.03 -20.62 -18.77
N ILE A 83 4.10 -20.47 -17.45
CA ILE A 83 4.43 -21.55 -16.51
C ILE A 83 3.24 -21.73 -15.56
N ASP A 84 2.45 -22.76 -15.83
CA ASP A 84 1.20 -23.14 -15.13
C ASP A 84 1.40 -24.24 -14.08
N LYS A 85 2.65 -24.59 -13.77
CA LYS A 85 2.98 -25.64 -12.79
C LYS A 85 4.30 -25.36 -12.08
N SER A 86 4.49 -25.99 -10.93
CA SER A 86 5.73 -25.88 -10.17
C SER A 86 6.90 -26.53 -10.94
N LEU A 87 7.97 -25.78 -11.20
CA LEU A 87 9.11 -26.23 -12.01
C LEU A 87 10.44 -25.66 -11.50
N THR A 88 11.53 -26.38 -11.78
CA THR A 88 12.88 -25.81 -11.73
C THR A 88 13.41 -25.63 -13.14
N ILE A 89 13.92 -24.44 -13.48
CA ILE A 89 14.61 -24.14 -14.74
C ILE A 89 16.05 -23.79 -14.40
N ASP A 90 16.98 -24.69 -14.74
CA ASP A 90 18.38 -24.61 -14.34
C ASP A 90 19.33 -24.54 -15.57
N ALA A 91 19.88 -23.35 -15.79
CA ALA A 91 20.84 -23.08 -16.85
C ALA A 91 22.30 -23.33 -16.46
N SER A 92 22.58 -24.05 -15.36
CA SER A 92 23.94 -24.45 -14.96
C SER A 92 24.72 -25.14 -16.09
N GLY A 93 24.03 -25.91 -16.93
CA GLY A 93 24.63 -26.60 -18.09
C GLY A 93 24.99 -25.67 -19.26
N ALA A 94 24.45 -24.45 -19.31
CA ALA A 94 24.56 -23.50 -20.42
C ALA A 94 24.88 -22.09 -19.88
N ALA A 95 26.13 -21.89 -19.46
CA ALA A 95 26.58 -20.62 -18.86
C ALA A 95 26.25 -19.39 -19.74
N ASN A 96 25.79 -18.31 -19.10
CA ASN A 96 25.39 -17.04 -19.74
C ASN A 96 24.24 -17.17 -20.77
N LEU A 97 23.41 -18.20 -20.67
CA LEU A 97 22.21 -18.31 -21.49
C LEU A 97 21.22 -17.19 -21.17
N THR A 98 20.74 -16.53 -22.22
CA THR A 98 19.72 -15.47 -22.12
C THR A 98 18.38 -15.94 -22.68
N ILE A 99 17.29 -15.67 -21.97
CA ILE A 99 15.94 -15.67 -22.52
C ILE A 99 15.51 -14.21 -22.68
N SER A 100 15.23 -13.83 -23.91
CA SER A 100 14.95 -12.45 -24.28
C SER A 100 13.50 -12.28 -24.72
N GLY A 101 12.77 -11.34 -24.11
CA GLY A 101 11.44 -10.92 -24.56
C GLY A 101 11.46 -10.05 -25.82
N ASN A 102 12.66 -9.80 -26.37
CA ASN A 102 12.89 -9.09 -27.63
C ASN A 102 12.30 -7.66 -27.68
N ASN A 103 12.15 -7.01 -26.53
CA ASN A 103 11.45 -5.74 -26.36
C ASN A 103 10.01 -5.76 -26.91
N ALA A 104 9.41 -6.94 -27.05
CA ALA A 104 8.11 -7.14 -27.69
C ALA A 104 7.11 -7.83 -26.77
N SER A 105 7.57 -8.71 -25.87
CA SER A 105 6.73 -9.38 -24.90
C SER A 105 7.39 -9.45 -23.53
N ARG A 106 6.57 -9.71 -22.52
CA ARG A 106 7.04 -10.26 -21.24
C ARG A 106 7.89 -11.51 -21.49
N VAL A 107 8.86 -11.80 -20.62
CA VAL A 107 9.64 -13.05 -20.73
C VAL A 107 8.87 -14.22 -20.11
N ILE A 108 8.49 -14.13 -18.83
CA ILE A 108 7.87 -15.23 -18.08
C ILE A 108 6.60 -14.73 -17.39
N LEU A 109 5.51 -15.49 -17.52
CA LEU A 109 4.31 -15.39 -16.68
C LEU A 109 4.11 -16.72 -15.96
N THR A 110 3.97 -16.71 -14.64
CA THR A 110 3.53 -17.89 -13.88
C THR A 110 2.06 -17.76 -13.48
N GLN A 111 1.35 -18.88 -13.38
CA GLN A 111 -0.01 -18.90 -12.81
C GLN A 111 0.02 -18.87 -11.28
N SER A 112 -1.15 -18.63 -10.67
CA SER A 112 -1.30 -18.64 -9.23
C SER A 112 -0.99 -20.02 -8.63
N SER A 113 -0.60 -20.05 -7.35
CA SER A 113 -0.30 -21.29 -6.62
C SER A 113 0.81 -22.15 -7.23
N THR A 114 1.79 -21.53 -7.89
CA THR A 114 2.94 -22.22 -8.49
C THR A 114 4.24 -21.99 -7.73
N ASN A 115 5.13 -22.99 -7.71
CA ASN A 115 6.49 -22.86 -7.16
C ASN A 115 7.53 -22.97 -8.28
N VAL A 116 8.06 -21.84 -8.73
CA VAL A 116 9.03 -21.76 -9.84
C VAL A 116 10.40 -21.36 -9.33
N THR A 117 11.41 -22.16 -9.67
CA THR A 117 12.82 -21.87 -9.37
C THR A 117 13.60 -21.63 -10.66
N LEU A 118 14.31 -20.52 -10.76
CA LEU A 118 15.20 -20.17 -11.86
C LEU A 118 16.65 -20.16 -11.37
N LYS A 119 17.56 -20.83 -12.08
CA LYS A 119 18.97 -20.89 -11.73
C LYS A 119 19.89 -20.55 -12.90
N ASN A 120 20.92 -19.74 -12.64
CA ASN A 120 22.03 -19.46 -13.56
C ASN A 120 21.59 -18.90 -14.93
N LEU A 121 20.48 -18.16 -14.93
CA LEU A 121 19.75 -17.74 -16.14
C LEU A 121 19.71 -16.22 -16.25
N ILE A 122 19.81 -15.70 -17.48
CA ILE A 122 19.60 -14.29 -17.78
C ILE A 122 18.19 -14.11 -18.37
N VAL A 123 17.36 -13.29 -17.71
CA VAL A 123 16.04 -12.85 -18.17
C VAL A 123 16.15 -11.40 -18.62
N ALA A 124 15.97 -11.12 -19.90
CA ALA A 124 16.27 -9.80 -20.43
C ALA A 124 15.29 -9.28 -21.47
N ASN A 125 15.31 -7.95 -21.66
CA ASN A 125 14.60 -7.25 -22.73
C ASN A 125 13.10 -7.62 -22.79
N GLY A 126 12.51 -7.96 -21.65
CA GLY A 126 11.09 -8.16 -21.51
C GLY A 126 10.36 -6.82 -21.59
N LYS A 127 9.22 -6.78 -22.28
CA LYS A 127 8.42 -5.57 -22.41
C LYS A 127 6.93 -5.85 -22.28
N VAL A 128 6.25 -5.09 -21.43
CA VAL A 128 4.79 -4.98 -21.44
C VAL A 128 4.43 -3.51 -21.65
N SER A 129 3.48 -3.25 -22.55
CA SER A 129 3.18 -1.89 -23.03
C SER A 129 1.92 -1.28 -22.41
N GLY A 130 1.19 -2.01 -21.56
CA GLY A 130 0.07 -1.47 -20.82
C GLY A 130 0.53 -0.39 -19.85
N THR A 131 -0.30 0.64 -19.75
CA THR A 131 -0.08 1.79 -18.86
C THR A 131 -1.19 1.92 -17.83
N ASP A 132 -2.18 1.03 -17.85
CA ASP A 132 -3.25 1.01 -16.88
C ASP A 132 -2.70 0.47 -15.54
N PRO A 133 -2.61 1.29 -14.48
CA PRO A 133 -2.10 0.86 -13.19
C PRO A 133 -2.95 -0.28 -12.58
N ASN A 134 -4.22 -0.41 -12.96
CA ASN A 134 -5.15 -1.39 -12.40
C ASN A 134 -5.15 -2.72 -13.15
N ASN A 135 -4.48 -2.80 -14.31
CA ASN A 135 -4.43 -4.01 -15.13
C ASN A 135 -3.04 -4.66 -15.11
N GLU A 136 -2.82 -5.53 -14.13
CA GLU A 136 -1.54 -6.24 -13.94
C GLU A 136 -1.16 -7.13 -15.11
N VAL A 137 -2.16 -7.75 -15.76
CA VAL A 137 -1.97 -8.66 -16.90
C VAL A 137 -1.22 -7.96 -18.03
N THR A 138 -1.53 -6.68 -18.26
CA THR A 138 -0.99 -5.91 -19.37
C THR A 138 0.03 -4.84 -18.98
N SER A 139 0.21 -4.55 -17.69
CA SER A 139 1.06 -3.43 -17.24
C SER A 139 2.21 -3.82 -16.31
N ALA A 140 2.18 -4.99 -15.67
CA ALA A 140 3.19 -5.36 -14.67
C ALA A 140 4.38 -6.13 -15.27
N GLY A 141 5.52 -6.26 -14.59
CA GLY A 141 6.41 -7.44 -14.66
C GLY A 141 7.11 -7.72 -15.99
N GLY A 142 7.85 -6.77 -16.57
CA GLY A 142 8.48 -6.88 -17.90
C GLY A 142 9.29 -8.16 -18.09
N GLY A 143 10.14 -8.49 -17.13
CA GLY A 143 10.87 -9.76 -17.11
C GLY A 143 9.95 -10.91 -16.71
N ILE A 144 9.52 -10.89 -15.44
CA ILE A 144 8.76 -11.96 -14.80
C ILE A 144 7.52 -11.37 -14.14
N GLN A 145 6.38 -12.02 -14.31
CA GLN A 145 5.21 -11.82 -13.45
C GLN A 145 4.82 -13.15 -12.84
N THR A 146 4.51 -13.14 -11.54
CA THR A 146 3.91 -14.29 -10.87
C THR A 146 2.41 -14.10 -10.67
N GLY A 147 1.67 -15.20 -10.66
CA GLY A 147 0.31 -15.23 -10.12
C GLY A 147 0.31 -15.05 -8.59
N GLY A 148 -0.89 -15.06 -7.99
CA GLY A 148 -1.05 -14.98 -6.54
C GLY A 148 -0.63 -16.28 -5.84
N ASN A 149 -0.40 -16.23 -4.53
CA ASN A 149 -0.07 -17.40 -3.70
C ASN A 149 1.08 -18.27 -4.24
N SER A 150 2.03 -17.65 -4.94
CA SER A 150 3.09 -18.36 -5.66
C SER A 150 4.44 -18.17 -4.99
N THR A 151 5.37 -19.10 -5.23
CA THR A 151 6.78 -18.94 -4.86
C THR A 151 7.63 -18.77 -6.11
N LEU A 152 8.40 -17.70 -6.16
CA LEU A 152 9.45 -17.49 -7.16
C LEU A 152 10.82 -17.50 -6.48
N THR A 153 11.72 -18.37 -6.92
CA THR A 153 13.10 -18.44 -6.43
C THR A 153 14.07 -18.16 -7.56
N LEU A 154 14.97 -17.19 -7.40
CA LEU A 154 16.09 -16.90 -8.29
C LEU A 154 17.42 -17.20 -7.59
N GLU A 155 18.25 -18.02 -8.22
CA GLU A 155 19.59 -18.35 -7.76
C GLU A 155 20.63 -18.07 -8.86
N ASN A 156 21.57 -17.16 -8.60
CA ASN A 156 22.61 -16.78 -9.57
C ASN A 156 22.04 -16.29 -10.92
N CYS A 157 20.90 -15.59 -10.88
CA CYS A 157 20.23 -15.08 -12.08
C CYS A 157 20.61 -13.64 -12.40
N GLN A 158 20.32 -13.21 -13.64
CA GLN A 158 20.37 -11.81 -14.03
C GLN A 158 19.02 -11.39 -14.62
N VAL A 159 18.51 -10.23 -14.22
CA VAL A 159 17.26 -9.66 -14.72
C VAL A 159 17.56 -8.27 -15.28
N ASN A 160 17.65 -8.17 -16.61
CA ASN A 160 18.30 -7.04 -17.27
C ASN A 160 17.42 -6.34 -18.30
N ASN A 161 17.38 -5.00 -18.26
CA ASN A 161 16.76 -4.14 -19.28
C ASN A 161 15.30 -4.47 -19.57
N ASN A 162 14.55 -4.91 -18.57
CA ASN A 162 13.13 -5.18 -18.71
C ASN A 162 12.31 -3.92 -18.44
N VAL A 163 11.22 -3.74 -19.19
CA VAL A 163 10.37 -2.55 -19.14
C VAL A 163 8.92 -2.94 -18.95
N ALA A 164 8.23 -2.28 -18.02
CA ALA A 164 6.80 -2.44 -17.81
C ALA A 164 6.17 -1.14 -17.29
N GLY A 165 4.84 -1.09 -17.33
CA GLY A 165 4.03 -0.08 -16.65
C GLY A 165 4.47 0.13 -15.21
N TYR A 166 4.65 -0.98 -14.50
CA TYR A 166 5.26 -1.05 -13.18
C TYR A 166 6.00 -2.37 -12.99
N ALA A 167 6.96 -2.41 -12.06
CA ALA A 167 7.76 -3.60 -11.77
C ALA A 167 8.51 -4.13 -13.00
N GLY A 168 9.46 -3.34 -13.52
CA GLY A 168 10.15 -3.61 -14.79
C GLY A 168 10.78 -5.01 -14.85
N GLY A 169 11.49 -5.42 -13.80
CA GLY A 169 12.10 -6.75 -13.70
C GLY A 169 11.10 -7.85 -13.30
N ILE A 170 10.62 -7.82 -12.06
CA ILE A 170 9.74 -8.84 -11.46
C ILE A 170 8.52 -8.15 -10.85
N TYR A 171 7.32 -8.60 -11.21
CA TYR A 171 6.11 -8.34 -10.44
C TYR A 171 5.69 -9.60 -9.68
N ALA A 172 5.71 -9.53 -8.35
CA ALA A 172 5.18 -10.60 -7.50
C ALA A 172 3.69 -10.37 -7.23
N GLY A 173 2.88 -11.38 -7.54
CA GLY A 173 1.45 -11.39 -7.30
C GLY A 173 1.09 -11.34 -5.81
N PHE A 174 -0.22 -11.26 -5.54
CA PHE A 174 -0.76 -11.23 -4.18
C PHE A 174 -0.28 -12.40 -3.34
N GLN A 175 0.04 -12.17 -2.06
CA GLN A 175 0.43 -13.21 -1.08
C GLN A 175 1.52 -14.17 -1.58
N SER A 176 2.42 -13.66 -2.42
CA SER A 176 3.47 -14.47 -3.04
C SER A 176 4.80 -14.32 -2.32
N THR A 177 5.59 -15.40 -2.32
CA THR A 177 6.94 -15.41 -1.76
C THR A 177 7.97 -15.30 -2.87
N THR A 178 8.85 -14.31 -2.79
CA THR A 178 9.95 -14.14 -3.75
C THR A 178 11.29 -14.24 -3.03
N ASN A 179 12.12 -15.20 -3.46
CA ASN A 179 13.46 -15.43 -2.93
C ASN A 179 14.50 -15.13 -4.01
N VAL A 180 15.42 -14.23 -3.73
CA VAL A 180 16.46 -13.79 -4.66
C VAL A 180 17.81 -13.98 -3.99
N THR A 181 18.65 -14.85 -4.55
CA THR A 181 19.97 -15.14 -4.01
C THR A 181 21.03 -14.97 -5.09
N ASN A 182 22.12 -14.25 -4.76
CA ASN A 182 23.30 -14.06 -5.61
C ASN A 182 22.96 -13.57 -7.04
N SER A 183 21.91 -12.77 -7.17
CA SER A 183 21.36 -12.37 -8.47
C SER A 183 21.60 -10.89 -8.75
N THR A 184 21.48 -10.49 -10.01
CA THR A 184 21.69 -9.11 -10.44
C THR A 184 20.49 -8.55 -11.18
N PHE A 185 20.19 -7.27 -10.94
CA PHE A 185 19.08 -6.53 -11.56
C PHE A 185 19.63 -5.24 -12.15
N THR A 186 19.70 -5.15 -13.47
CA THR A 186 20.34 -4.01 -14.14
C THR A 186 19.43 -3.34 -15.15
N GLY A 187 19.25 -2.03 -15.02
CA GLY A 187 18.60 -1.22 -16.05
C GLY A 187 17.12 -1.51 -16.28
N ASN A 188 16.42 -2.11 -15.30
CA ASN A 188 14.98 -2.34 -15.41
C ASN A 188 14.21 -1.03 -15.16
N ASP A 189 13.09 -0.84 -15.88
CA ASP A 189 12.29 0.39 -15.83
C ASP A 189 10.81 0.05 -15.61
N GLY A 190 10.25 0.54 -14.50
CA GLY A 190 8.87 0.30 -14.06
C GLY A 190 8.04 1.57 -13.95
N ARG A 191 8.27 2.57 -14.84
CA ARG A 191 7.67 3.91 -14.69
C ARG A 191 6.48 4.20 -15.59
N SER A 192 6.24 3.43 -16.65
CA SER A 192 5.37 3.92 -17.74
C SER A 192 3.89 4.03 -17.40
N ALA A 193 3.41 3.39 -16.31
CA ALA A 193 2.02 3.50 -15.87
C ALA A 193 1.77 4.60 -14.84
N ASN A 194 2.81 5.32 -14.36
CA ASN A 194 2.67 6.25 -13.23
C ASN A 194 1.91 5.63 -12.05
N SER A 195 2.32 4.43 -11.63
CA SER A 195 1.68 3.67 -10.54
C SER A 195 2.53 3.74 -9.27
N GLU A 196 1.86 3.77 -8.12
CA GLU A 196 2.50 3.62 -6.81
C GLU A 196 3.29 2.30 -6.68
N ARG A 197 2.93 1.26 -7.46
CA ARG A 197 3.59 -0.06 -7.52
C ARG A 197 4.80 -0.09 -8.46
N GLY A 198 5.23 1.07 -8.95
CA GLY A 198 6.25 1.26 -9.98
C GLY A 198 7.68 0.92 -9.58
N GLY A 199 7.93 -0.20 -8.89
CA GLY A 199 9.29 -0.66 -8.60
C GLY A 199 10.11 -0.85 -9.87
N GLY A 200 11.36 -0.37 -9.91
CA GLY A 200 12.17 -0.52 -11.13
C GLY A 200 12.57 -1.96 -11.41
N ALA A 201 13.14 -2.63 -10.40
CA ALA A 201 13.57 -4.02 -10.49
C ALA A 201 12.50 -5.01 -9.99
N ILE A 202 11.94 -4.78 -8.81
CA ILE A 202 10.96 -5.67 -8.18
C ILE A 202 9.80 -4.82 -7.65
N GLY A 203 8.58 -5.20 -7.98
CA GLY A 203 7.37 -4.69 -7.33
C GLY A 203 6.53 -5.85 -6.80
N THR A 204 5.85 -5.65 -5.68
CA THR A 204 4.93 -6.65 -5.10
C THR A 204 3.53 -6.09 -4.97
N LYS A 205 2.51 -6.92 -5.18
CA LYS A 205 1.10 -6.50 -5.02
C LYS A 205 0.75 -6.19 -3.56
N SER A 206 0.76 -7.19 -2.67
CA SER A 206 0.61 -7.07 -1.21
C SER A 206 0.56 -8.46 -0.54
N GLY A 207 0.75 -8.53 0.78
CA GLY A 207 0.50 -9.73 1.61
C GLY A 207 1.54 -10.85 1.49
N GLY A 208 2.61 -10.63 0.72
CA GLY A 208 3.64 -11.61 0.42
C GLY A 208 4.89 -11.48 1.28
N SER A 209 5.97 -12.13 0.85
CA SER A 209 7.30 -11.93 1.41
C SER A 209 8.37 -11.80 0.34
N LEU A 210 9.36 -10.95 0.58
CA LEU A 210 10.49 -10.74 -0.31
C LEU A 210 11.80 -10.92 0.46
N THR A 211 12.61 -11.89 0.02
CA THR A 211 13.95 -12.13 0.56
C THR A 211 14.99 -11.92 -0.54
N VAL A 212 15.98 -11.06 -0.26
CA VAL A 212 17.07 -10.70 -1.16
C VAL A 212 18.39 -10.90 -0.44
N LYS A 213 19.25 -11.80 -0.95
CA LYS A 213 20.54 -12.13 -0.34
C LYS A 213 21.66 -12.09 -1.38
N GLY A 214 22.81 -11.48 -1.02
CA GLY A 214 24.00 -11.50 -1.87
C GLY A 214 23.81 -10.87 -3.25
N SER A 215 22.81 -10.00 -3.43
CA SER A 215 22.31 -9.59 -4.76
C SER A 215 22.62 -8.12 -5.05
N THR A 216 22.67 -7.75 -6.33
CA THR A 216 23.04 -6.39 -6.77
C THR A 216 21.97 -5.77 -7.66
N PHE A 217 21.58 -4.53 -7.35
CA PHE A 217 20.59 -3.73 -8.09
C PHE A 217 21.27 -2.48 -8.61
N THR A 218 21.33 -2.30 -9.94
CA THR A 218 22.09 -1.20 -10.55
C THR A 218 21.29 -0.48 -11.63
N ASN A 219 21.23 0.85 -11.54
CA ASN A 219 20.61 1.72 -12.53
C ASN A 219 19.14 1.37 -12.87
N ASN A 220 18.39 0.81 -11.92
CA ASN A 220 16.97 0.56 -12.10
C ASN A 220 16.18 1.85 -11.87
N LYS A 221 15.03 1.96 -12.54
CA LYS A 221 14.20 3.16 -12.51
C LYS A 221 12.76 2.84 -12.16
N GLY A 222 12.25 3.49 -11.12
CA GLY A 222 10.90 3.29 -10.61
C GLY A 222 10.13 4.58 -10.36
N ILE A 223 8.86 4.45 -10.00
CA ILE A 223 8.04 5.55 -9.46
C ILE A 223 8.28 5.65 -7.96
N ASN A 224 7.85 4.66 -7.19
CA ASN A 224 8.25 4.51 -5.79
C ASN A 224 9.13 3.25 -5.70
N GLY A 225 10.34 3.38 -5.17
CA GLY A 225 11.32 2.30 -5.17
C GLY A 225 12.05 2.19 -6.50
N GLY A 226 13.18 2.88 -6.65
CA GLY A 226 13.97 2.79 -7.89
C GLY A 226 14.44 1.37 -8.19
N ALA A 227 14.67 0.55 -7.15
CA ALA A 227 14.89 -0.89 -7.27
C ALA A 227 13.69 -1.70 -6.78
N ILE A 228 13.31 -1.57 -5.51
CA ILE A 228 12.29 -2.41 -4.87
C ILE A 228 11.12 -1.56 -4.39
N ASN A 229 9.92 -1.96 -4.77
CA ASN A 229 8.66 -1.51 -4.22
C ASN A 229 8.00 -2.69 -3.49
N HIS A 230 7.80 -2.59 -2.18
CA HIS A 230 7.27 -3.68 -1.38
C HIS A 230 6.12 -3.25 -0.48
N LEU A 231 4.98 -3.94 -0.57
CA LEU A 231 3.74 -3.52 0.08
C LEU A 231 3.25 -4.62 1.02
N LEU A 232 2.89 -4.25 2.25
CA LEU A 232 2.19 -5.07 3.25
C LEU A 232 2.77 -6.50 3.38
N GLY A 233 4.10 -6.61 3.48
CA GLY A 233 4.79 -7.91 3.49
C GLY A 233 6.17 -7.87 4.14
N ASN A 234 6.66 -9.04 4.54
CA ASN A 234 7.99 -9.14 5.16
C ASN A 234 9.08 -8.91 4.11
N LEU A 235 9.98 -7.96 4.38
CA LEU A 235 11.16 -7.70 3.56
C LEU A 235 12.43 -8.09 4.30
N THR A 236 13.26 -8.93 3.69
CA THR A 236 14.61 -9.23 4.16
C THR A 236 15.62 -8.93 3.08
N VAL A 237 16.56 -8.03 3.34
CA VAL A 237 17.67 -7.69 2.45
C VAL A 237 18.98 -7.92 3.20
N GLU A 238 19.81 -8.83 2.73
CA GLU A 238 21.06 -9.22 3.40
C GLU A 238 22.23 -9.24 2.42
N ASN A 239 23.38 -8.71 2.83
CA ASN A 239 24.63 -8.77 2.06
C ASN A 239 24.46 -8.30 0.60
N SER A 240 23.60 -7.31 0.37
CA SER A 240 23.17 -6.89 -0.97
C SER A 240 23.57 -5.45 -1.27
N THR A 241 23.62 -5.08 -2.55
CA THR A 241 24.16 -3.79 -3.00
C THR A 241 23.20 -3.09 -3.97
N PHE A 242 22.90 -1.82 -3.71
CA PHE A 242 21.98 -0.98 -4.48
C PHE A 242 22.73 0.26 -4.97
N LEU A 243 22.98 0.32 -6.29
CA LEU A 243 23.80 1.34 -6.93
C LEU A 243 23.00 2.18 -7.91
N ASN A 244 22.98 3.48 -7.70
CA ASN A 244 22.47 4.46 -8.68
C ASN A 244 21.04 4.15 -9.18
N ASN A 245 20.18 3.61 -8.33
CA ASN A 245 18.78 3.44 -8.65
C ASN A 245 18.06 4.79 -8.48
N ASP A 246 17.04 5.03 -9.31
CA ASP A 246 16.35 6.31 -9.38
C ASP A 246 14.84 6.10 -9.27
N SER A 247 14.21 6.76 -8.30
CA SER A 247 12.76 6.90 -8.23
C SER A 247 12.34 8.31 -8.67
N THR A 248 11.45 8.36 -9.65
CA THR A 248 10.95 9.61 -10.23
C THR A 248 9.47 9.75 -9.91
N ALA A 249 9.05 10.94 -9.45
CA ALA A 249 7.63 11.22 -9.23
C ALA A 249 6.81 11.06 -10.53
N GLY A 250 5.69 10.35 -10.42
CA GLY A 250 4.65 10.24 -11.44
C GLY A 250 3.60 11.34 -11.31
N THR A 251 2.51 11.17 -12.05
CA THR A 251 1.37 12.10 -12.07
C THR A 251 0.09 11.52 -11.47
N GLY A 252 0.11 10.28 -11.01
CA GLY A 252 -1.04 9.59 -10.41
C GLY A 252 -1.08 9.72 -8.88
N GLN A 253 -2.14 9.21 -8.26
CA GLN A 253 -2.24 9.12 -6.80
C GLN A 253 -1.07 8.32 -6.22
N ASN A 254 -0.56 8.73 -5.06
CA ASN A 254 0.55 8.09 -4.34
C ASN A 254 1.85 7.89 -5.15
N THR A 255 2.05 8.62 -6.24
CA THR A 255 3.23 8.43 -7.14
C THR A 255 4.34 9.43 -6.88
N SER A 256 4.63 9.72 -5.62
CA SER A 256 5.44 10.88 -5.23
C SER A 256 6.94 10.76 -5.50
N GLY A 257 7.42 9.62 -5.98
CA GLY A 257 8.84 9.42 -6.30
C GLY A 257 9.67 8.88 -5.15
N TYR A 258 9.03 8.27 -4.15
CA TYR A 258 9.67 7.97 -2.88
C TYR A 258 10.63 6.77 -2.96
N GLY A 259 11.68 6.78 -2.14
CA GLY A 259 12.60 5.65 -1.99
C GLY A 259 13.47 5.39 -3.23
N GLY A 260 14.62 6.05 -3.34
CA GLY A 260 15.48 5.91 -4.52
C GLY A 260 15.97 4.49 -4.81
N ALA A 261 16.16 3.65 -3.79
CA ALA A 261 16.37 2.22 -3.93
C ALA A 261 15.15 1.43 -3.48
N ILE A 262 14.71 1.60 -2.23
CA ILE A 262 13.64 0.80 -1.62
C ILE A 262 12.52 1.72 -1.14
N TYR A 263 11.30 1.36 -1.48
CA TYR A 263 10.08 1.89 -0.89
C TYR A 263 9.29 0.75 -0.24
N THR A 264 8.82 0.97 1.00
CA THR A 264 7.87 0.09 1.67
C THR A 264 6.64 0.83 2.15
N ASP A 265 5.52 0.14 2.15
CA ASP A 265 4.28 0.57 2.80
C ASP A 265 3.68 -0.61 3.58
N GLY A 266 4.03 -0.71 4.86
CA GLY A 266 3.70 -1.83 5.73
C GLY A 266 4.58 -3.05 5.56
N ALA A 267 4.59 -3.90 6.58
CA ALA A 267 5.36 -5.14 6.65
C ALA A 267 4.49 -6.39 6.84
N ASN A 268 3.18 -6.24 7.05
CA ASN A 268 2.25 -7.34 7.21
C ASN A 268 0.83 -6.92 6.78
N ALA A 269 0.11 -7.86 6.18
CA ALA A 269 -1.27 -7.72 5.72
C ALA A 269 -2.22 -8.54 6.60
N SER A 270 -2.09 -8.44 7.92
CA SER A 270 -2.82 -9.30 8.87
C SER A 270 -4.21 -8.80 9.25
N GLY A 271 -4.60 -7.63 8.76
CA GLY A 271 -5.93 -7.06 8.95
C GLY A 271 -6.94 -7.60 7.95
N ALA A 272 -8.21 -7.27 8.17
CA ALA A 272 -9.27 -7.54 7.22
C ALA A 272 -8.90 -7.00 5.82
N ASN A 273 -9.30 -7.68 4.75
CA ASN A 273 -8.97 -7.31 3.37
C ASN A 273 -7.45 -7.23 3.08
N SER A 274 -6.61 -7.95 3.83
CA SER A 274 -5.15 -7.90 3.69
C SER A 274 -4.58 -6.48 3.85
N THR A 275 -5.19 -5.71 4.75
CA THR A 275 -4.73 -4.41 5.22
C THR A 275 -3.79 -4.58 6.43
N PRO A 276 -3.15 -3.51 6.93
CA PRO A 276 -2.46 -3.57 8.21
C PRO A 276 -3.37 -4.09 9.33
N GLY A 277 -2.82 -4.92 10.22
CA GLY A 277 -3.59 -5.56 11.28
C GLY A 277 -2.79 -5.86 12.55
N PRO A 278 -3.35 -6.65 13.47
CA PRO A 278 -2.78 -6.83 14.81
C PRO A 278 -1.50 -7.66 14.84
N VAL A 279 -1.16 -8.38 13.76
CA VAL A 279 0.07 -9.16 13.65
C VAL A 279 1.11 -8.35 12.90
N GLY A 280 2.23 -8.04 13.57
CA GLY A 280 3.33 -7.26 13.01
C GLY A 280 4.23 -8.09 12.09
N GLY A 281 4.80 -7.43 11.09
CA GLY A 281 5.85 -7.93 10.22
C GLY A 281 7.18 -7.22 10.46
N THR A 282 8.16 -7.53 9.63
CA THR A 282 9.50 -6.94 9.74
C THR A 282 10.06 -6.55 8.38
N ILE A 283 10.57 -5.31 8.32
CA ILE A 283 11.45 -4.83 7.27
C ILE A 283 12.88 -4.88 7.81
N ALA A 284 13.69 -5.83 7.31
CA ALA A 284 15.05 -6.05 7.78
C ALA A 284 16.09 -5.84 6.68
N ILE A 285 17.02 -4.91 6.91
CA ILE A 285 18.13 -4.57 6.04
C ILE A 285 19.44 -4.82 6.80
N ARG A 286 20.23 -5.79 6.35
CA ARG A 286 21.47 -6.19 7.05
C ARG A 286 22.67 -6.24 6.12
N ASN A 287 23.81 -5.77 6.61
CA ASN A 287 25.12 -5.90 5.95
C ASN A 287 25.09 -5.47 4.48
N SER A 288 24.29 -4.46 4.14
CA SER A 288 23.99 -4.09 2.76
C SER A 288 24.47 -2.68 2.44
N ARG A 289 24.73 -2.42 1.16
CA ARG A 289 25.25 -1.14 0.67
C ARG A 289 24.22 -0.43 -0.20
N PHE A 290 23.93 0.83 0.11
CA PHE A 290 23.07 1.72 -0.67
C PHE A 290 23.90 2.92 -1.09
N GLU A 291 24.22 3.01 -2.38
CA GLU A 291 25.10 4.04 -2.91
C GLU A 291 24.55 4.76 -4.14
N GLY A 292 24.58 6.10 -4.10
CA GLY A 292 24.27 6.92 -5.27
C GLY A 292 22.80 6.88 -5.70
N ASN A 293 21.92 6.32 -4.87
CA ASN A 293 20.50 6.23 -5.20
C ASN A 293 19.84 7.60 -5.04
N LYS A 294 18.80 7.82 -5.84
CA LYS A 294 18.11 9.11 -5.89
C LYS A 294 16.61 8.92 -5.80
N GLY A 295 15.99 9.59 -4.83
CA GLY A 295 14.54 9.70 -4.73
C GLY A 295 14.03 11.13 -4.78
N ALA A 296 12.71 11.28 -4.86
CA ALA A 296 12.01 12.57 -4.79
C ALA A 296 11.04 12.57 -3.61
N GLY A 297 10.87 13.71 -2.94
CA GLY A 297 9.96 13.83 -1.81
C GLY A 297 10.52 13.24 -0.52
N GLN A 298 10.68 11.92 -0.47
CA GLN A 298 11.02 11.18 0.75
C GLN A 298 11.92 9.98 0.44
N GLY A 299 13.01 9.82 1.22
CA GLY A 299 13.91 8.67 1.15
C GLY A 299 14.79 8.67 -0.09
N GLY A 300 16.00 9.24 -0.01
CA GLY A 300 16.93 9.25 -1.15
C GLY A 300 17.53 7.88 -1.43
N GLY A 301 17.88 7.14 -0.39
CA GLY A 301 18.19 5.70 -0.47
C GLY A 301 16.94 4.86 -0.22
N MET A 302 16.28 5.05 0.92
CA MET A 302 15.14 4.23 1.31
C MET A 302 14.02 5.06 1.95
N PHE A 303 12.78 4.74 1.61
CA PHE A 303 11.62 5.13 2.40
C PHE A 303 11.00 3.88 2.99
N LEU A 304 11.10 3.74 4.31
CA LEU A 304 10.60 2.61 5.07
C LEU A 304 9.40 3.07 5.91
N PHE A 305 8.20 2.93 5.34
CA PHE A 305 6.96 3.15 6.06
C PHE A 305 6.38 1.81 6.47
N VAL A 306 5.92 1.72 7.73
CA VAL A 306 5.30 0.52 8.29
C VAL A 306 4.06 0.89 9.10
N TYR A 307 3.29 -0.11 9.57
CA TYR A 307 2.14 0.13 10.43
C TYR A 307 2.30 -0.66 11.73
N PRO A 308 2.15 -0.07 12.93
CA PRO A 308 2.33 -0.82 14.16
C PRO A 308 1.36 -2.02 14.19
N PRO A 309 1.81 -3.21 14.63
CA PRO A 309 3.04 -3.48 15.39
C PRO A 309 4.24 -3.94 14.54
N ASP A 310 4.29 -3.58 13.25
CA ASP A 310 5.45 -3.80 12.39
C ASP A 310 6.75 -3.17 12.93
N LYS A 311 7.89 -3.72 12.48
CA LYS A 311 9.23 -3.24 12.88
C LYS A 311 10.17 -3.02 11.71
N ILE A 312 11.08 -2.06 11.88
CA ILE A 312 12.19 -1.79 10.96
C ILE A 312 13.52 -2.12 11.63
N ILE A 313 14.37 -2.88 10.95
CA ILE A 313 15.73 -3.22 11.41
C ILE A 313 16.73 -2.84 10.31
N ILE A 314 17.68 -1.97 10.63
CA ILE A 314 18.84 -1.65 9.78
C ILE A 314 20.11 -1.96 10.55
N GLU A 315 20.90 -2.91 10.07
CA GLU A 315 22.08 -3.40 10.78
C GLU A 315 23.29 -3.54 9.86
N GLY A 316 24.47 -3.16 10.34
CA GLY A 316 25.74 -3.46 9.65
C GLY A 316 25.87 -2.84 8.26
N SER A 317 25.05 -1.84 7.93
CA SER A 317 24.85 -1.40 6.54
C SER A 317 25.61 -0.10 6.24
N THR A 318 25.86 0.16 4.96
CA THR A 318 26.52 1.40 4.50
C THR A 318 25.58 2.16 3.55
N ILE A 319 25.16 3.36 3.94
CA ILE A 319 24.22 4.20 3.21
C ILE A 319 24.93 5.49 2.85
N VAL A 320 25.38 5.59 1.59
CA VAL A 320 26.35 6.59 1.17
C VAL A 320 25.97 7.28 -0.14
N ASN A 321 26.25 8.58 -0.27
CA ASN A 321 26.05 9.33 -1.53
C ASN A 321 24.59 9.31 -2.06
N ASN A 322 23.59 9.02 -1.24
CA ASN A 322 22.20 9.01 -1.68
C ASN A 322 21.61 10.43 -1.64
N GLN A 323 20.61 10.69 -2.48
CA GLN A 323 20.02 12.01 -2.62
C GLN A 323 18.49 11.96 -2.62
N VAL A 324 17.83 12.82 -1.83
CA VAL A 324 16.41 13.14 -1.99
C VAL A 324 16.22 14.57 -2.48
N VAL A 325 15.49 14.72 -3.58
CA VAL A 325 15.14 16.02 -4.17
C VAL A 325 13.71 16.43 -3.82
N LYS A 326 13.39 17.73 -3.92
CA LYS A 326 12.06 18.25 -3.61
C LYS A 326 10.99 17.66 -4.53
N SER A 327 9.87 17.21 -3.95
CA SER A 327 8.65 16.88 -4.69
C SER A 327 7.87 18.14 -5.07
N SER A 328 6.71 17.97 -5.73
CA SER A 328 5.76 19.07 -6.01
C SER A 328 5.29 19.79 -4.75
N ASN A 329 5.26 19.10 -3.60
CA ASN A 329 4.86 19.67 -2.31
C ASN A 329 6.02 20.43 -1.63
N GLY A 330 7.22 20.42 -2.23
CA GLY A 330 8.42 21.08 -1.70
C GLY A 330 9.22 20.27 -0.69
N ASP A 331 8.76 19.06 -0.36
CA ASP A 331 9.40 18.18 0.63
C ASP A 331 10.55 17.38 0.04
N ALA A 332 11.60 17.16 0.85
CA ALA A 332 12.77 16.34 0.53
C ALA A 332 13.37 15.82 1.85
N LEU A 333 12.80 14.71 2.34
CA LEU A 333 13.00 14.21 3.70
C LEU A 333 13.84 12.93 3.70
N GLY A 334 14.94 12.88 4.46
CA GLY A 334 15.75 11.66 4.62
C GLY A 334 16.60 11.33 3.38
N GLY A 335 17.77 11.97 3.24
CA GLY A 335 18.64 11.76 2.07
C GLY A 335 19.19 10.34 1.98
N GLY A 336 19.53 9.73 3.12
CA GLY A 336 19.79 8.29 3.20
C GLY A 336 18.49 7.52 3.37
N VAL A 337 17.83 7.70 4.52
CA VAL A 337 16.65 6.93 4.93
C VAL A 337 15.58 7.83 5.52
N ARG A 338 14.35 7.54 5.15
CA ARG A 338 13.13 8.02 5.80
C ARG A 338 12.45 6.86 6.51
N ILE A 339 12.16 7.00 7.80
CA ILE A 339 11.43 6.01 8.63
C ILE A 339 10.11 6.62 9.08
N GLY A 340 9.02 5.86 9.00
CA GLY A 340 7.71 6.29 9.46
C GLY A 340 6.84 5.19 10.06
N ASN A 341 6.07 5.60 11.06
CA ASN A 341 4.94 4.91 11.66
C ASN A 341 5.22 3.49 12.21
N GLY A 342 6.38 3.28 12.84
CA GLY A 342 6.60 2.04 13.60
C GLY A 342 7.93 1.97 14.34
N GLU A 343 8.10 0.90 15.12
CA GLU A 343 9.31 0.70 15.91
C GLU A 343 10.51 0.48 14.99
N PHE A 344 11.64 1.15 15.26
CA PHE A 344 12.87 0.95 14.49
C PHE A 344 14.11 0.69 15.34
N THR A 345 15.02 -0.11 14.79
CA THR A 345 16.38 -0.27 15.30
C THR A 345 17.40 -0.03 14.19
N ILE A 346 18.38 0.83 14.46
CA ILE A 346 19.56 1.04 13.62
C ILE A 346 20.78 0.65 14.44
N SER A 347 21.59 -0.28 13.94
CA SER A 347 22.81 -0.70 14.62
C SER A 347 23.98 -0.84 13.66
N ASN A 348 25.19 -0.50 14.13
CA ASN A 348 26.44 -0.74 13.39
C ASN A 348 26.40 -0.23 11.94
N THR A 349 25.73 0.91 11.71
CA THR A 349 25.40 1.39 10.36
C THR A 349 26.03 2.74 10.11
N THR A 350 26.60 2.88 8.92
CA THR A 350 27.24 4.12 8.47
C THR A 350 26.34 4.87 7.51
N PHE A 351 26.07 6.14 7.80
CA PHE A 351 25.47 7.10 6.89
C PHE A 351 26.50 8.15 6.51
N SER A 352 26.85 8.24 5.22
CA SER A 352 27.81 9.26 4.78
C SER A 352 27.50 9.97 3.47
N ASN A 353 27.80 11.27 3.43
CA ASN A 353 27.65 12.11 2.24
C ASN A 353 26.27 11.98 1.56
N ASN A 354 25.21 11.72 2.32
CA ASN A 354 23.84 11.74 1.82
C ASN A 354 23.32 13.18 1.81
N LEU A 355 22.40 13.48 0.88
CA LEU A 355 21.87 14.82 0.66
C LEU A 355 20.34 14.81 0.69
N ALA A 356 19.77 15.63 1.55
CA ALA A 356 18.36 16.00 1.52
C ALA A 356 18.19 17.48 1.20
N GLN A 357 17.31 17.82 0.26
CA GLN A 357 17.06 19.23 -0.08
C GLN A 357 16.18 19.97 0.94
N SER A 358 15.61 19.26 1.93
CA SER A 358 14.76 19.86 2.96
C SER A 358 15.19 19.41 4.36
N GLN A 359 15.10 18.13 4.73
CA GLN A 359 15.34 17.74 6.12
C GLN A 359 16.00 16.37 6.24
N GLY A 360 16.87 16.20 7.23
CA GLY A 360 17.48 14.91 7.56
C GLY A 360 18.40 14.42 6.45
N GLY A 361 19.61 14.97 6.36
CA GLY A 361 20.54 14.60 5.28
C GLY A 361 20.86 13.12 5.24
N ALA A 362 21.02 12.48 6.40
CA ALA A 362 21.12 11.02 6.51
C ALA A 362 19.77 10.37 6.84
N LEU A 363 19.17 10.76 7.96
CA LEU A 363 18.01 10.09 8.53
C LEU A 363 16.92 11.10 8.84
N TRP A 364 15.69 10.75 8.48
CA TRP A 364 14.49 11.46 8.91
C TRP A 364 13.51 10.47 9.53
N VAL A 365 13.07 10.74 10.76
CA VAL A 365 12.12 9.92 11.51
C VAL A 365 10.87 10.76 11.79
N GLY A 366 9.68 10.22 11.49
CA GLY A 366 8.43 10.90 11.81
C GLY A 366 7.30 9.98 12.24
N GLU A 367 6.08 10.52 12.29
CA GLU A 367 4.88 9.83 12.77
C GLU A 367 5.09 9.24 14.18
N LYS A 368 4.47 8.08 14.48
CA LYS A 368 4.66 7.32 15.72
C LYS A 368 5.77 6.29 15.56
N SER A 369 7.03 6.74 15.66
CA SER A 369 8.20 5.88 15.45
C SER A 369 9.15 5.88 16.66
N PRO A 370 8.88 5.07 17.70
CA PRO A 370 9.86 4.84 18.76
C PRO A 370 11.05 4.05 18.22
N GLY A 371 12.24 4.26 18.75
CA GLY A 371 13.37 3.49 18.24
C GLY A 371 14.71 3.68 18.92
N THR A 372 15.67 2.87 18.47
CA THR A 372 17.04 2.87 19.00
C THR A 372 18.07 2.96 17.89
N ILE A 373 19.10 3.79 18.10
CA ILE A 373 20.28 3.90 17.24
C ILE A 373 21.51 3.54 18.09
N VAL A 374 22.27 2.53 17.67
CA VAL A 374 23.44 2.02 18.42
C VAL A 374 24.65 1.94 17.50
N ASN A 375 25.84 2.29 18.00
CA ASN A 375 27.10 2.04 17.29
C ASN A 375 27.11 2.52 15.84
N SER A 376 26.50 3.67 15.55
CA SER A 376 26.30 4.12 14.18
C SER A 376 27.04 5.42 13.89
N THR A 377 27.63 5.51 12.71
CA THR A 377 28.38 6.70 12.25
C THR A 377 27.54 7.50 11.27
N PHE A 378 27.33 8.78 11.56
CA PHE A 378 26.70 9.76 10.68
C PHE A 378 27.73 10.83 10.32
N ALA A 379 28.29 10.74 9.12
CA ALA A 379 29.41 11.58 8.70
C ALA A 379 29.15 12.33 7.39
N GLU A 380 29.44 13.63 7.34
CA GLU A 380 29.50 14.40 6.08
C GLU A 380 28.15 14.49 5.33
N ASN A 381 27.02 14.22 6.00
CA ASN A 381 25.68 14.33 5.40
C ASN A 381 25.20 15.77 5.37
N LYS A 382 24.26 16.06 4.46
CA LYS A 382 23.81 17.40 4.16
C LYS A 382 22.30 17.52 4.09
N ALA A 383 21.74 18.52 4.77
CA ALA A 383 20.36 18.97 4.57
C ALA A 383 20.39 20.38 3.99
N GLU A 384 20.47 20.49 2.66
CA GLU A 384 20.51 21.78 1.97
C GLU A 384 19.93 21.75 0.56
N ASP A 385 19.22 22.83 0.20
CA ASP A 385 18.83 23.06 -1.20
C ASP A 385 19.93 23.80 -1.97
N SER A 386 19.68 24.06 -3.26
CA SER A 386 20.64 24.73 -4.14
C SER A 386 21.06 26.13 -3.70
N SER A 387 20.29 26.78 -2.80
CA SER A 387 20.66 28.07 -2.24
C SER A 387 21.67 27.96 -1.09
N GLY A 388 21.81 26.76 -0.51
CA GLY A 388 22.60 26.51 0.71
C GLY A 388 22.01 27.17 1.96
N LYS A 389 20.76 27.67 1.90
CA LYS A 389 20.12 28.44 2.98
C LYS A 389 18.87 27.78 3.56
N SER A 390 18.32 26.77 2.88
CA SER A 390 17.24 25.95 3.42
C SER A 390 17.81 24.66 3.95
N GLY A 391 17.19 24.10 4.98
CA GLY A 391 17.37 22.71 5.37
C GLY A 391 17.66 22.49 6.85
N LEU A 392 17.13 21.40 7.39
CA LEU A 392 17.09 21.12 8.83
C LEU A 392 17.71 19.76 9.13
N GLY A 393 18.54 19.64 10.16
CA GLY A 393 19.07 18.34 10.58
C GLY A 393 20.01 17.74 9.53
N GLY A 394 21.23 18.26 9.44
CA GLY A 394 22.21 17.81 8.43
C GLY A 394 22.49 16.30 8.49
N ALA A 395 22.51 15.72 9.70
CA ALA A 395 22.52 14.28 9.89
C ALA A 395 21.10 13.75 10.09
N ILE A 396 20.47 14.11 11.21
CA ILE A 396 19.25 13.47 11.70
C ILE A 396 18.17 14.52 11.94
N THR A 397 16.98 14.26 11.41
CA THR A 397 15.76 14.98 11.78
C THR A 397 14.81 14.03 12.51
N LEU A 398 14.35 14.45 13.69
CA LEU A 398 13.42 13.72 14.54
C LEU A 398 12.12 14.50 14.66
N ASN A 399 11.19 14.24 13.74
CA ASN A 399 9.87 14.85 13.69
C ASN A 399 8.80 13.90 14.27
N THR A 400 9.05 13.47 15.51
CA THR A 400 8.19 12.54 16.24
C THR A 400 8.16 12.94 17.72
N SER A 401 7.08 12.58 18.41
CA SER A 401 6.94 12.69 19.86
C SER A 401 7.30 11.40 20.60
N GLU A 402 7.72 10.37 19.87
CA GLU A 402 8.05 9.06 20.46
C GLU A 402 9.46 9.04 21.06
N SER A 403 9.66 8.16 22.03
CA SER A 403 10.97 8.01 22.68
C SER A 403 12.01 7.40 21.74
N ILE A 404 13.18 8.04 21.68
CA ILE A 404 14.32 7.56 20.88
C ILE A 404 15.57 7.45 21.76
N SER A 405 16.31 6.36 21.62
CA SER A 405 17.58 6.15 22.33
C SER A 405 18.73 6.11 21.34
N ILE A 406 19.73 6.99 21.50
CA ILE A 406 20.95 7.00 20.68
C ILE A 406 22.13 6.71 21.59
N VAL A 407 22.78 5.58 21.34
CA VAL A 407 23.82 5.01 22.21
C VAL A 407 25.10 4.79 21.41
N ASN A 408 26.23 5.21 21.96
CA ASN A 408 27.55 4.92 21.41
C ASN A 408 27.65 5.24 19.90
N SER A 409 27.14 6.39 19.48
CA SER A 409 27.10 6.77 18.06
C SER A 409 27.95 8.01 17.79
N THR A 410 28.44 8.15 16.56
CA THR A 410 29.29 9.29 16.14
C THR A 410 28.56 10.11 15.09
N ILE A 411 28.16 11.33 15.44
CA ILE A 411 27.50 12.28 14.53
C ILE A 411 28.46 13.44 14.26
N ALA A 412 29.14 13.42 13.13
CA ALA A 412 30.22 14.35 12.86
C ALA A 412 30.29 14.92 11.44
N LYS A 413 30.75 16.18 11.33
CA LYS A 413 31.03 16.85 10.04
C LYS A 413 29.81 16.97 9.12
N ASN A 414 28.59 16.90 9.65
CA ASN A 414 27.36 17.08 8.88
C ASN A 414 27.02 18.57 8.73
N SER A 415 26.26 18.94 7.70
CA SER A 415 25.90 20.34 7.42
C SER A 415 24.42 20.54 7.11
N ALA A 416 23.84 21.66 7.56
CA ALA A 416 22.49 22.08 7.22
C ALA A 416 22.46 23.51 6.64
N GLY A 417 21.63 23.77 5.65
CA GLY A 417 21.49 25.12 5.08
C GLY A 417 20.77 26.10 6.00
N PHE A 418 19.85 25.60 6.84
CA PHE A 418 19.18 26.40 7.86
C PHE A 418 19.67 26.06 9.26
N GLN A 419 19.14 25.06 9.96
CA GLN A 419 19.45 24.85 11.37
C GLN A 419 19.84 23.39 11.68
N GLY A 420 20.72 23.22 12.67
CA GLY A 420 21.05 21.91 13.25
C GLY A 420 21.84 21.02 12.30
N GLY A 421 23.15 21.20 12.17
CA GLY A 421 23.99 20.35 11.33
C GLY A 421 23.97 18.88 11.73
N ALA A 422 23.87 18.58 13.02
CA ALA A 422 23.72 17.24 13.56
C ALA A 422 22.23 16.87 13.65
N PHE A 423 21.47 17.62 14.46
CA PHE A 423 20.11 17.27 14.82
C PHE A 423 19.15 18.43 14.61
N TRP A 424 17.93 18.09 14.18
CA TRP A 424 16.75 18.93 14.34
C TRP A 424 15.59 18.13 14.94
N GLY A 425 14.92 18.66 15.96
CA GLY A 425 13.78 18.01 16.63
C GLY A 425 14.15 17.02 17.75
N GLY A 426 13.20 16.17 18.16
CA GLY A 426 13.36 15.12 19.18
C GLY A 426 13.28 15.57 20.65
N GLY A 427 13.96 16.67 21.01
CA GLY A 427 13.88 17.27 22.35
C GLY A 427 14.13 16.26 23.50
N SER A 428 13.40 16.40 24.61
CA SER A 428 13.57 15.56 25.80
C SER A 428 13.16 14.09 25.61
N GLU A 429 12.39 13.78 24.57
CA GLU A 429 11.97 12.40 24.25
C GLU A 429 13.14 11.57 23.70
N THR A 430 14.19 12.23 23.21
CA THR A 430 15.40 11.56 22.74
C THR A 430 16.48 11.55 23.81
N THR A 431 16.98 10.37 24.14
CA THR A 431 18.08 10.16 25.08
C THR A 431 19.38 9.93 24.32
N LEU A 432 20.43 10.69 24.64
CA LEU A 432 21.77 10.42 24.16
C LEU A 432 22.62 9.78 25.26
N LYS A 433 23.35 8.72 24.93
CA LYS A 433 24.34 8.10 25.80
C LYS A 433 25.61 7.80 25.02
N ASN A 434 26.77 8.06 25.63
CA ASN A 434 28.09 7.76 25.06
C ASN A 434 28.25 8.27 23.62
N THR A 435 27.57 9.36 23.25
CA THR A 435 27.44 9.79 21.85
C THR A 435 28.36 10.99 21.57
N ILE A 436 29.07 10.95 20.44
CA ILE A 436 29.91 12.06 19.97
C ILE A 436 29.11 12.92 18.99
N VAL A 437 29.02 14.23 19.25
CA VAL A 437 28.41 15.22 18.36
C VAL A 437 29.44 16.30 18.02
N ALA A 438 30.11 16.17 16.88
CA ALA A 438 31.33 16.93 16.61
C ALA A 438 31.44 17.54 15.20
N ASN A 439 31.87 18.79 15.12
CA ASN A 439 32.17 19.51 13.89
C ASN A 439 30.97 19.59 12.92
N ASN A 440 29.75 19.54 13.43
CA ASN A 440 28.56 19.75 12.64
C ASN A 440 28.30 21.26 12.46
N THR A 441 27.76 21.64 11.29
CA THR A 441 27.61 23.04 10.90
C THR A 441 26.22 23.34 10.39
N ALA A 442 25.75 24.58 10.57
CA ALA A 442 24.55 25.07 9.91
C ALA A 442 24.77 26.50 9.42
N ASN A 443 24.24 26.82 8.24
CA ASN A 443 24.37 28.14 7.63
C ASN A 443 23.34 29.15 8.15
N ASN A 444 22.37 28.72 8.97
CA ASN A 444 21.35 29.57 9.58
C ASN A 444 20.55 30.41 8.58
N GLY A 445 20.40 29.93 7.34
CA GLY A 445 19.74 30.67 6.26
C GLY A 445 20.48 31.92 5.83
N GLY A 446 21.77 32.02 6.18
CA GLY A 446 22.57 33.24 6.03
C GLY A 446 22.36 34.26 7.16
N ASN A 447 21.57 33.94 8.19
CA ASN A 447 21.45 34.76 9.39
C ASN A 447 22.70 34.63 10.26
N SER A 448 22.93 35.62 11.12
CA SER A 448 24.07 35.64 12.06
C SER A 448 23.88 34.76 13.30
N TRP A 449 22.90 33.84 13.28
CA TRP A 449 22.71 32.89 14.38
C TRP A 449 23.90 31.93 14.45
N ASN A 450 24.21 31.44 15.64
CA ASN A 450 25.34 30.51 15.82
C ASN A 450 24.89 29.11 16.25
N ILE A 451 23.66 28.74 15.94
CA ILE A 451 23.15 27.38 16.13
C ILE A 451 23.83 26.49 15.11
N LYS A 452 24.89 25.76 15.50
CA LYS A 452 25.68 24.96 14.55
C LYS A 452 25.32 23.48 14.57
N GLN A 453 25.17 22.90 15.76
CA GLN A 453 25.10 21.44 15.93
C GLN A 453 23.68 20.92 16.06
N ASN A 454 22.96 21.35 17.08
CA ASN A 454 21.60 20.89 17.37
C ASN A 454 20.65 22.09 17.41
N ALA A 455 19.47 21.92 16.85
CA ALA A 455 18.40 22.91 16.85
C ALA A 455 17.08 22.27 17.29
N GLY A 456 16.40 22.88 18.27
CA GLY A 456 15.17 22.38 18.86
C GLY A 456 14.78 23.22 20.08
N SER A 457 13.52 23.10 20.53
CA SER A 457 13.00 23.85 21.68
C SER A 457 13.57 23.39 23.04
N SER A 458 14.34 22.30 23.09
CA SER A 458 14.91 21.73 24.32
C SER A 458 16.18 20.91 24.07
N LYS A 459 16.89 20.57 25.16
CA LYS A 459 18.03 19.63 25.16
C LYS A 459 17.53 18.19 25.07
N PHE A 460 18.42 17.29 24.66
CA PHE A 460 18.18 15.85 24.75
C PHE A 460 18.31 15.35 26.18
N SER A 461 17.58 14.30 26.50
CA SER A 461 17.72 13.58 27.77
C SER A 461 19.12 12.98 27.90
N ASP A 462 19.71 13.08 29.08
CA ASP A 462 21.10 12.74 29.30
C ASP A 462 21.28 11.33 29.88
N GLY A 463 21.83 10.44 29.07
CA GLY A 463 22.26 9.10 29.49
C GLY A 463 23.70 9.02 29.98
N GLY A 464 24.48 10.11 29.91
CA GLY A 464 25.88 10.19 30.32
C GLY A 464 26.89 9.83 29.22
N GLY A 465 28.15 10.26 29.39
CA GLY A 465 29.27 9.94 28.49
C GLY A 465 29.26 10.67 27.13
N ASN A 466 28.44 11.70 26.97
CA ASN A 466 28.28 12.41 25.69
C ASN A 466 29.40 13.44 25.46
N PHE A 467 29.76 13.66 24.20
CA PHE A 467 30.76 14.65 23.76
C PHE A 467 30.17 15.65 22.77
N GLN A 468 30.58 16.91 22.91
CA GLN A 468 30.23 17.98 21.98
C GLN A 468 31.44 18.83 21.61
N TRP A 469 31.64 19.04 20.31
CA TRP A 469 32.65 19.99 19.81
C TRP A 469 32.23 20.65 18.49
N PRO A 470 32.32 21.98 18.31
CA PRO A 470 32.76 22.98 19.29
C PRO A 470 31.73 23.22 20.40
N ALA A 471 32.16 23.96 21.42
CA ALA A 471 31.30 24.47 22.48
C ALA A 471 30.15 25.32 21.91
N LYS A 472 29.01 25.31 22.61
CA LYS A 472 27.91 26.25 22.33
C LYS A 472 28.40 27.71 22.42
N ASN A 473 27.74 28.61 21.71
CA ASN A 473 27.88 30.04 21.91
C ASN A 473 27.28 30.42 23.27
N PRO A 474 28.07 31.02 24.19
CA PRO A 474 27.53 31.48 25.46
C PRO A 474 26.56 32.66 25.31
N ASN A 475 26.63 33.40 24.19
CA ASN A 475 25.85 34.62 23.95
C ASN A 475 24.59 34.38 23.10
N ASP A 476 24.32 33.14 22.70
CA ASP A 476 23.12 32.77 21.96
C ASP A 476 22.28 31.84 22.84
N SER A 477 21.15 32.34 23.33
CA SER A 477 20.24 31.57 24.19
C SER A 477 19.52 30.44 23.45
N SER A 478 19.55 30.44 22.12
CA SER A 478 19.01 29.37 21.28
C SER A 478 20.03 28.27 20.95
N ASP A 479 21.30 28.47 21.34
CA ASP A 479 22.37 27.47 21.20
C ASP A 479 22.54 26.68 22.51
N PHE A 480 21.96 25.48 22.51
CA PHE A 480 21.94 24.57 23.64
C PHE A 480 23.09 23.56 23.56
N ASN A 481 23.65 23.23 24.73
CA ASN A 481 24.40 21.98 24.84
C ASN A 481 23.50 20.80 24.48
N VAL A 482 24.05 19.79 23.83
CA VAL A 482 23.30 18.64 23.33
C VAL A 482 22.63 17.86 24.47
N THR A 483 23.31 17.71 25.63
CA THR A 483 22.75 17.20 26.90
C THR A 483 23.25 18.04 28.07
N ASP A 484 22.76 17.78 29.29
CA ASP A 484 23.08 18.57 30.49
C ASP A 484 24.53 18.41 30.97
N SER A 485 25.04 17.18 30.96
CA SER A 485 26.37 16.79 31.45
C SER A 485 27.39 16.53 30.34
N VAL A 486 27.11 17.01 29.12
CA VAL A 486 28.00 16.81 27.96
C VAL A 486 29.42 17.31 28.21
N THR A 487 30.41 16.50 27.83
CA THR A 487 31.82 16.88 27.83
C THR A 487 32.12 17.77 26.61
N ILE A 488 32.57 19.00 26.87
CA ILE A 488 32.98 19.94 25.83
C ILE A 488 34.48 19.78 25.56
N ALA A 489 34.84 18.93 24.60
CA ALA A 489 36.21 18.71 24.18
C ALA A 489 36.25 18.20 22.74
N ASP A 490 37.31 18.55 21.99
CA ASP A 490 37.54 18.00 20.66
C ASP A 490 37.79 16.49 20.76
N PRO A 491 36.92 15.63 20.21
CA PRO A 491 37.08 14.18 20.27
C PRO A 491 38.23 13.67 19.38
N LYS A 492 38.93 14.54 18.65
CA LYS A 492 40.05 14.18 17.76
C LYS A 492 39.70 13.02 16.82
N LEU A 493 38.63 13.21 16.06
CA LEU A 493 38.19 12.26 15.04
C LEU A 493 39.09 12.34 13.81
N ASP A 494 39.47 11.19 13.25
CA ASP A 494 40.15 11.09 11.97
C ASP A 494 39.18 11.36 10.78
N VAL A 495 39.64 11.19 9.55
CA VAL A 495 38.79 11.14 8.37
C VAL A 495 37.93 9.86 8.35
N LEU A 496 36.77 9.93 7.71
CA LEU A 496 35.97 8.74 7.43
C LEU A 496 36.80 7.80 6.54
N GLN A 497 36.95 6.54 6.95
CA GLN A 497 37.74 5.56 6.24
C GLN A 497 37.19 4.15 6.43
N THR A 498 37.43 3.29 5.44
CA THR A 498 37.04 1.88 5.51
C THR A 498 38.10 1.07 6.23
N ILE A 499 37.75 0.45 7.36
CA ILE A 499 38.61 -0.42 8.15
C ILE A 499 37.93 -1.78 8.26
N ASN A 500 38.60 -2.84 7.77
CA ASN A 500 38.06 -4.21 7.78
C ASN A 500 36.64 -4.33 7.18
N GLY A 501 36.33 -3.53 6.16
CA GLY A 501 35.01 -3.53 5.49
C GLY A 501 33.97 -2.59 6.10
N PHE A 502 34.23 -1.98 7.26
CA PHE A 502 33.33 -1.03 7.92
C PHE A 502 33.78 0.41 7.67
N SER A 503 32.87 1.31 7.33
CA SER A 503 33.18 2.71 7.08
C SER A 503 33.01 3.53 8.36
N VAL A 504 34.08 3.74 9.11
CA VAL A 504 34.00 4.35 10.44
C VAL A 504 34.81 5.64 10.50
N MET A 505 34.55 6.46 11.52
CA MET A 505 35.38 7.63 11.85
C MET A 505 36.19 7.36 13.13
N PRO A 506 37.46 6.92 13.01
CA PRO A 506 38.27 6.54 14.16
C PRO A 506 38.59 7.68 15.12
N LEU A 507 38.81 7.31 16.38
CA LEU A 507 39.45 8.19 17.37
C LEU A 507 40.97 8.21 17.14
N LEU A 508 41.57 9.40 17.18
CA LEU A 508 43.02 9.57 17.17
C LEU A 508 43.61 9.40 18.57
N ALA A 509 44.88 9.01 18.64
CA ALA A 509 45.59 8.85 19.91
C ALA A 509 45.54 10.13 20.78
N GLY A 510 45.27 9.95 22.07
CA GLY A 510 45.08 11.05 23.02
C GLY A 510 43.76 11.80 22.83
N SER A 511 42.78 11.21 22.16
CA SER A 511 41.40 11.69 22.18
C SER A 511 40.86 11.67 23.61
N PRO A 512 40.16 12.73 24.04
CA PRO A 512 39.48 12.74 25.33
C PRO A 512 38.25 11.83 25.38
N ALA A 513 37.81 11.27 24.24
CA ALA A 513 36.68 10.36 24.17
C ALA A 513 37.05 8.88 24.47
N ILE A 514 38.34 8.59 24.59
CA ILE A 514 38.85 7.27 24.97
C ILE A 514 38.57 7.03 26.46
N ASP A 515 38.01 5.87 26.80
CA ASP A 515 37.56 5.43 28.12
C ASP A 515 36.62 6.42 28.84
N ALA A 516 35.91 7.25 28.07
CA ALA A 516 35.13 8.37 28.59
C ALA A 516 33.61 8.15 28.59
N GLY A 517 33.16 7.00 28.06
CA GLY A 517 31.76 6.63 28.11
C GLY A 517 31.30 6.20 29.51
N THR A 518 30.09 5.66 29.56
CA THR A 518 29.51 5.03 30.74
C THR A 518 29.35 3.54 30.44
N GLY A 519 29.83 2.67 31.33
CA GLY A 519 29.74 1.22 31.12
C GLY A 519 28.30 0.67 31.18
N ALA A 520 27.39 1.35 31.88
CA ALA A 520 26.01 0.90 32.06
C ALA A 520 25.15 1.11 30.78
N GLY A 521 24.90 0.01 30.06
CA GLY A 521 24.11 0.01 28.82
C GLY A 521 24.89 0.36 27.57
N ALA A 522 26.23 0.36 27.63
CA ALA A 522 27.07 0.37 26.44
C ALA A 522 27.01 -1.00 25.74
N PRO A 523 27.02 -1.04 24.39
CA PRO A 523 27.10 -2.30 23.65
C PRO A 523 28.45 -3.00 23.87
N ALA A 524 28.45 -4.33 23.81
CA ALA A 524 29.65 -5.13 24.07
C ALA A 524 30.77 -4.96 23.02
N THR A 525 30.39 -4.50 21.82
CA THR A 525 31.31 -4.24 20.70
C THR A 525 31.12 -2.84 20.14
N ASP A 526 32.07 -2.38 19.33
CA ASP A 526 31.94 -1.19 18.49
C ASP A 526 31.24 -1.48 17.14
N GLU A 527 31.13 -0.47 16.26
CA GLU A 527 30.52 -0.58 14.93
C GLU A 527 31.15 -1.67 14.05
N ARG A 528 32.42 -2.02 14.28
CA ARG A 528 33.16 -3.03 13.53
C ARG A 528 33.03 -4.43 14.14
N GLY A 529 32.27 -4.56 15.23
CA GLY A 529 32.19 -5.79 16.01
C GLY A 529 33.44 -6.05 16.87
N GLN A 530 34.32 -5.06 17.09
CA GLN A 530 35.46 -5.21 18.00
C GLN A 530 34.99 -5.06 19.44
N THR A 531 35.44 -5.95 20.34
CA THR A 531 35.15 -5.84 21.78
C THR A 531 35.65 -4.51 22.32
N ARG A 532 34.83 -3.87 23.16
CA ARG A 532 35.22 -2.66 23.87
C ARG A 532 36.18 -2.99 25.02
N LEU A 533 37.34 -2.35 25.05
CA LEU A 533 38.50 -2.67 25.87
C LEU A 533 39.20 -1.38 26.30
N ASP A 534 40.00 -1.44 27.36
CA ASP A 534 40.92 -0.35 27.73
C ASP A 534 41.95 -0.11 26.62
N GLY A 535 41.65 0.85 25.74
CA GLY A 535 42.36 1.09 24.48
C GLY A 535 43.67 1.85 24.64
N ASP A 536 43.82 2.62 25.71
CA ASP A 536 45.03 3.41 26.02
C ASP A 536 45.91 2.76 27.11
N SER A 537 45.46 1.66 27.69
CA SER A 537 46.12 0.90 28.75
C SER A 537 46.26 1.67 30.07
N ASN A 538 45.32 2.56 30.39
CA ASN A 538 45.31 3.34 31.64
C ASN A 538 44.75 2.57 32.85
N GLY A 539 44.18 1.37 32.63
CA GLY A 539 43.60 0.49 33.64
C GLY A 539 42.07 0.59 33.78
N SER A 540 41.37 1.30 32.89
CA SER A 540 39.92 1.52 32.91
C SER A 540 39.24 0.87 31.71
N ILE A 541 38.37 -0.13 31.93
CA ILE A 541 37.62 -0.83 30.86
C ILE A 541 36.29 -0.14 30.52
N ILE A 542 36.27 1.19 30.53
CA ILE A 542 35.07 1.96 30.23
C ILE A 542 34.95 2.08 28.72
N ALA A 543 33.76 1.83 28.16
CA ALA A 543 33.53 1.96 26.72
C ALA A 543 33.91 3.37 26.21
N ASP A 544 34.57 3.45 25.06
CA ASP A 544 34.80 4.73 24.39
C ASP A 544 33.47 5.38 24.01
N SER A 545 33.42 6.72 24.08
CA SER A 545 32.30 7.45 23.51
C SER A 545 32.37 7.38 21.98
N GLY A 546 31.20 7.26 21.34
CA GLY A 546 31.07 7.11 19.90
C GLY A 546 31.03 5.66 19.41
N ALA A 547 30.93 5.53 18.10
CA ALA A 547 30.72 4.26 17.39
C ALA A 547 32.00 3.40 17.25
N TYR A 548 33.16 3.97 17.55
CA TYR A 548 34.47 3.36 17.34
C TYR A 548 35.16 3.11 18.67
N GLU A 549 35.77 1.94 18.83
CA GLU A 549 36.68 1.66 19.95
C GLU A 549 38.15 1.83 19.54
N PHE A 550 38.88 2.64 20.30
CA PHE A 550 40.32 2.80 20.18
C PHE A 550 41.06 1.55 20.66
N ASN A 551 42.02 1.07 19.85
CA ASN A 551 42.81 -0.12 20.13
C ASN A 551 44.31 0.07 19.83
N GLY A 552 44.80 1.32 19.85
CA GLY A 552 46.16 1.67 19.47
C GLY A 552 46.31 2.10 18.00
N THR A 553 47.51 1.96 17.42
CA THR A 553 47.80 2.44 16.06
C THR A 553 47.02 1.68 15.00
N VAL A 554 46.02 2.34 14.40
CA VAL A 554 45.30 1.90 13.21
C VAL A 554 46.27 1.87 12.01
N THR A 555 46.49 0.68 11.44
CA THR A 555 47.08 0.57 10.10
C THR A 555 45.93 0.53 9.10
N PRO A 556 45.77 1.55 8.23
CA PRO A 556 44.68 1.56 7.25
C PRO A 556 44.78 0.35 6.33
N THR A 557 43.65 -0.28 5.99
CA THR A 557 43.61 -1.21 4.87
C THR A 557 43.85 -0.39 3.59
N PRO A 558 44.83 -0.73 2.73
CA PRO A 558 45.06 0.01 1.49
C PRO A 558 43.78 0.01 0.65
N THR A 559 43.30 1.20 0.31
CA THR A 559 42.10 1.41 -0.51
C THR A 559 42.27 0.71 -1.86
N PRO A 560 41.31 -0.13 -2.32
CA PRO A 560 41.30 -0.53 -3.72
C PRO A 560 41.17 0.74 -4.55
N THR A 561 42.10 0.94 -5.49
CA THR A 561 42.06 2.06 -6.44
C THR A 561 40.66 2.10 -7.06
N PRO A 562 39.95 3.24 -7.04
CA PRO A 562 38.65 3.31 -7.70
C PRO A 562 38.82 2.85 -9.14
N THR A 563 38.07 1.82 -9.54
CA THR A 563 37.88 1.53 -10.97
C THR A 563 37.41 2.84 -11.59
N PRO A 564 38.14 3.40 -12.57
CA PRO A 564 37.79 4.69 -13.14
C PRO A 564 36.34 4.63 -13.59
N THR A 565 35.55 5.63 -13.15
CA THR A 565 34.28 5.96 -13.78
C THR A 565 34.49 5.88 -15.29
N PRO A 566 33.66 5.12 -16.05
CA PRO A 566 33.72 5.22 -17.49
C PRO A 566 33.54 6.70 -17.82
N THR A 567 34.61 7.31 -18.35
CA THR A 567 34.51 8.63 -18.94
C THR A 567 33.37 8.53 -19.94
N PRO A 568 32.35 9.41 -19.89
CA PRO A 568 31.31 9.37 -20.91
C PRO A 568 32.02 9.46 -22.25
N THR A 569 31.97 8.39 -23.03
CA THR A 569 32.35 8.43 -24.43
C THR A 569 31.55 9.59 -25.02
N PRO A 570 32.19 10.62 -25.60
CA PRO A 570 31.46 11.71 -26.21
C PRO A 570 30.49 11.09 -27.21
N THR A 571 29.20 11.36 -27.02
CA THR A 571 28.19 11.05 -28.01
C THR A 571 28.72 11.54 -29.36
N PRO A 572 28.81 10.70 -30.40
CA PRO A 572 29.21 11.18 -31.71
C PRO A 572 28.24 12.29 -32.10
N THR A 573 28.79 13.50 -32.28
CA THR A 573 28.06 14.63 -32.85
C THR A 573 27.38 14.15 -34.13
N PRO A 574 26.06 14.24 -34.28
CA PRO A 574 25.42 13.91 -35.53
C PRO A 574 25.98 14.85 -36.60
N THR A 575 26.65 14.26 -37.59
CA THR A 575 26.99 14.92 -38.85
C THR A 575 25.71 15.56 -39.42
N PRO A 576 25.73 16.83 -39.84
CA PRO A 576 24.52 17.49 -40.34
C PRO A 576 24.04 16.81 -41.62
N THR A 577 22.88 16.16 -41.54
CA THR A 577 22.13 15.71 -42.72
C THR A 577 21.62 16.95 -43.48
N PRO A 578 21.82 17.04 -44.81
CA PRO A 578 21.59 18.27 -45.57
C PRO A 578 20.12 18.68 -45.64
N THR A 579 19.91 19.99 -45.64
CA THR A 579 18.65 20.69 -45.87
C THR A 579 17.88 20.14 -47.09
N PRO A 580 16.57 19.83 -46.99
CA PRO A 580 15.77 19.53 -48.16
C PRO A 580 15.49 20.81 -48.96
N THR A 581 15.95 20.80 -50.23
CA THR A 581 15.59 21.74 -51.28
C THR A 581 14.07 21.72 -51.54
N PRO A 582 13.41 22.88 -51.74
CA PRO A 582 11.97 22.93 -52.00
C PRO A 582 11.64 22.33 -53.38
N THR A 583 10.65 21.43 -53.42
CA THR A 583 10.11 20.83 -54.66
C THR A 583 8.72 21.45 -54.94
N PRO A 584 8.37 21.75 -56.21
CA PRO A 584 7.47 22.84 -56.57
C PRO A 584 5.97 22.52 -56.48
N THR A 585 5.19 23.59 -56.32
CA THR A 585 3.73 23.63 -56.37
C THR A 585 3.17 23.08 -57.69
N PRO A 586 2.17 22.16 -57.67
CA PRO A 586 1.39 21.85 -58.86
C PRO A 586 0.24 22.84 -59.06
N THR A 587 0.13 23.34 -60.29
CA THR A 587 -0.98 24.15 -60.84
C THR A 587 -2.12 23.22 -61.30
N PRO A 588 -3.41 23.63 -61.29
CA PRO A 588 -4.55 22.72 -61.18
C PRO A 588 -5.04 22.16 -62.52
N THR A 589 -5.79 21.05 -62.50
CA THR A 589 -6.58 20.55 -63.64
C THR A 589 -7.83 19.79 -63.13
N PRO A 590 -8.88 19.59 -63.94
CA PRO A 590 -10.13 20.34 -63.90
C PRO A 590 -11.30 19.53 -63.29
N THR A 591 -12.36 20.28 -62.95
CA THR A 591 -13.64 19.80 -62.40
C THR A 591 -14.38 18.83 -63.33
N PRO A 592 -14.94 17.71 -62.82
CA PRO A 592 -16.05 17.00 -63.46
C PRO A 592 -17.42 17.41 -62.89
N THR A 593 -18.35 17.64 -63.81
CA THR A 593 -19.78 17.98 -63.69
C THR A 593 -20.60 16.85 -63.00
N PRO A 594 -21.71 17.17 -62.30
CA PRO A 594 -22.29 16.28 -61.29
C PRO A 594 -23.25 15.23 -61.87
N THR A 595 -23.34 14.09 -61.18
CA THR A 595 -24.35 13.04 -61.38
C THR A 595 -25.11 12.82 -60.05
N PRO A 596 -26.35 12.31 -60.08
CA PRO A 596 -27.53 12.93 -59.47
C PRO A 596 -27.67 12.63 -57.98
N THR A 597 -28.25 13.59 -57.28
CA THR A 597 -28.63 13.53 -55.86
C THR A 597 -29.57 12.34 -55.60
N PRO A 598 -29.24 11.40 -54.72
CA PRO A 598 -30.22 10.47 -54.19
C PRO A 598 -31.23 11.23 -53.32
N THR A 599 -32.51 10.96 -53.56
CA THR A 599 -33.67 11.48 -52.86
C THR A 599 -33.46 11.50 -51.34
N PRO A 600 -33.71 12.62 -50.65
CA PRO A 600 -33.65 12.66 -49.19
C PRO A 600 -34.71 11.72 -48.63
N THR A 601 -34.27 10.70 -47.90
CA THR A 601 -35.10 10.03 -46.91
C THR A 601 -35.65 11.12 -45.98
N PRO A 602 -36.97 11.15 -45.68
CA PRO A 602 -37.57 12.24 -44.93
C PRO A 602 -36.84 12.41 -43.59
N THR A 603 -36.35 13.63 -43.38
CA THR A 603 -35.96 14.11 -42.06
C THR A 603 -37.13 13.84 -41.12
N PRO A 604 -36.94 13.12 -40.00
CA PRO A 604 -37.98 13.04 -39.00
C PRO A 604 -38.33 14.48 -38.60
N THR A 605 -39.61 14.83 -38.72
CA THR A 605 -40.17 16.08 -38.24
C THR A 605 -39.56 16.38 -36.87
N PRO A 606 -39.04 17.60 -36.61
CA PRO A 606 -38.54 17.92 -35.29
C PRO A 606 -39.66 17.64 -34.29
N ILE A 607 -39.43 16.66 -33.42
CA ILE A 607 -40.26 16.49 -32.24
C ILE A 607 -40.17 17.84 -31.53
N PRO A 608 -41.30 18.49 -31.23
CA PRO A 608 -41.25 19.75 -30.49
C PRO A 608 -40.43 19.49 -29.24
N ILE A 609 -39.37 20.29 -29.06
CA ILE A 609 -38.61 20.34 -27.81
C ILE A 609 -39.66 20.39 -26.71
N PRO A 610 -39.70 19.42 -25.78
CA PRO A 610 -40.60 19.53 -24.65
C PRO A 610 -40.24 20.86 -23.98
N THR A 611 -41.21 21.78 -23.95
CA THR A 611 -41.18 22.93 -23.05
C THR A 611 -40.73 22.37 -21.71
N PRO A 612 -39.70 22.95 -21.04
CA PRO A 612 -39.29 22.45 -19.73
C PRO A 612 -40.55 22.31 -18.89
N THR A 613 -40.87 21.08 -18.52
CA THR A 613 -41.90 20.82 -17.53
C THR A 613 -41.53 21.71 -16.35
N PRO A 614 -42.43 22.59 -15.86
CA PRO A 614 -42.12 23.34 -14.66
C PRO A 614 -41.68 22.33 -13.60
N THR A 615 -40.49 22.53 -13.05
CA THR A 615 -40.02 21.80 -11.88
C THR A 615 -41.19 21.76 -10.89
N PRO A 616 -41.68 20.57 -10.50
CA PRO A 616 -42.75 20.50 -9.53
C PRO A 616 -42.33 21.30 -8.30
N THR A 617 -43.22 22.15 -7.82
CA THR A 617 -43.03 22.81 -6.52
C THR A 617 -42.98 21.69 -5.48
N PRO A 618 -41.92 21.60 -4.65
CA PRO A 618 -41.81 20.51 -3.68
C PRO A 618 -42.98 20.61 -2.70
N SER A 619 -43.71 19.50 -2.54
CA SER A 619 -44.54 19.26 -1.36
C SER A 619 -43.71 18.54 -0.32
N THR A 620 -43.96 18.86 0.95
CA THR A 620 -43.38 18.24 2.15
C THR A 620 -43.42 16.71 2.10
N ASP A 621 -42.28 16.05 2.38
CA ASP A 621 -41.97 14.60 2.23
C ASP A 621 -41.83 14.08 0.80
N ASP A 622 -40.67 14.27 0.18
CA ASP A 622 -40.36 13.69 -1.14
C ASP A 622 -38.99 13.00 -1.14
N CYS A 623 -38.72 12.18 -0.12
CA CYS A 623 -37.81 11.05 -0.27
C CYS A 623 -38.50 10.04 -1.21
N LEU A 624 -38.26 10.14 -2.52
CA LEU A 624 -38.97 9.37 -3.54
C LEU A 624 -38.47 7.91 -3.67
N PHE A 625 -38.46 7.12 -2.59
CA PHE A 625 -38.41 5.66 -2.74
C PHE A 625 -39.78 5.15 -3.20
N ARG A 626 -39.94 4.96 -4.52
CA ARG A 626 -41.14 4.30 -5.08
C ARG A 626 -41.10 2.78 -4.96
N THR A 627 -40.03 2.25 -4.37
CA THR A 627 -39.74 0.82 -4.24
C THR A 627 -39.44 0.52 -2.78
N SER A 628 -40.15 -0.46 -2.21
CA SER A 628 -39.78 -1.02 -0.92
C SER A 628 -38.43 -1.73 -1.03
N ALA A 629 -37.62 -1.68 0.03
CA ALA A 629 -36.41 -2.50 0.13
C ALA A 629 -36.70 -3.97 -0.22
N PRO A 630 -35.80 -4.65 -0.94
CA PRO A 630 -35.95 -6.08 -1.15
C PRO A 630 -35.89 -6.79 0.20
N GLU A 631 -36.85 -7.67 0.46
CA GLU A 631 -36.86 -8.52 1.65
C GLU A 631 -36.54 -9.96 1.24
N PHE A 632 -35.82 -10.68 2.11
CA PHE A 632 -35.59 -12.10 1.89
C PHE A 632 -36.91 -12.85 1.87
N ASN A 633 -37.14 -13.58 0.78
CA ASN A 633 -38.27 -14.49 0.65
C ASN A 633 -37.77 -15.90 0.35
N SER A 634 -37.63 -16.70 1.41
CA SER A 634 -37.25 -18.11 1.30
C SER A 634 -38.17 -18.93 0.37
N ALA A 635 -39.42 -18.50 0.12
CA ALA A 635 -40.32 -19.19 -0.80
C ALA A 635 -40.00 -18.93 -2.29
N THR A 636 -39.21 -17.92 -2.60
CA THR A 636 -38.72 -17.62 -3.97
C THR A 636 -37.35 -18.22 -4.26
N MET A 637 -36.64 -18.70 -3.23
CA MET A 637 -35.35 -19.35 -3.35
C MET A 637 -35.55 -20.83 -3.65
N ILE A 638 -35.48 -21.20 -4.94
CA ILE A 638 -35.76 -22.56 -5.42
C ILE A 638 -34.43 -23.27 -5.72
N PRO A 639 -34.10 -24.35 -4.99
CA PRO A 639 -32.94 -25.18 -5.31
C PRO A 639 -33.00 -25.73 -6.74
N ASN A 640 -31.83 -25.89 -7.36
CA ASN A 640 -31.64 -26.44 -8.69
C ASN A 640 -32.13 -27.89 -8.81
N ALA A 641 -32.53 -28.31 -10.02
CA ALA A 641 -32.89 -29.69 -10.28
C ALA A 641 -31.64 -30.60 -10.22
N THR A 642 -31.64 -31.58 -9.32
CA THR A 642 -30.47 -32.43 -9.02
C THR A 642 -30.38 -33.66 -9.93
N GLN A 643 -29.16 -33.97 -10.35
CA GLN A 643 -28.81 -35.15 -11.16
C GLN A 643 -27.92 -36.14 -10.41
N GLN A 644 -27.12 -35.66 -9.45
CA GLN A 644 -26.28 -36.46 -8.58
C GLN A 644 -26.35 -35.96 -7.13
N THR A 645 -26.09 -36.83 -6.15
CA THR A 645 -26.03 -36.46 -4.73
C THR A 645 -24.72 -36.96 -4.12
N LEU A 646 -24.02 -36.05 -3.45
CA LEU A 646 -22.81 -36.27 -2.68
C LEU A 646 -23.09 -35.86 -1.22
N LYS A 647 -22.64 -36.66 -0.25
CA LYS A 647 -22.95 -36.43 1.15
C LYS A 647 -21.76 -36.77 2.04
N GLY A 648 -21.46 -35.86 2.96
CA GLY A 648 -20.49 -35.99 4.03
C GLY A 648 -20.97 -36.80 5.24
N ASP A 649 -20.25 -36.66 6.34
CA ASP A 649 -20.56 -37.14 7.68
C ASP A 649 -20.37 -36.02 8.71
N ASP A 650 -20.60 -36.30 10.00
CA ASP A 650 -20.53 -35.28 11.07
C ASP A 650 -19.06 -34.91 11.44
N THR A 651 -18.12 -35.00 10.51
CA THR A 651 -16.71 -34.61 10.68
C THR A 651 -16.26 -33.75 9.51
N GLY A 652 -15.27 -32.88 9.70
CA GLY A 652 -14.78 -32.04 8.60
C GLY A 652 -14.33 -32.83 7.37
N ASN A 653 -15.01 -32.59 6.25
CA ASN A 653 -14.91 -33.31 4.98
C ASN A 653 -14.35 -32.41 3.88
N PHE A 654 -13.82 -33.05 2.84
CA PHE A 654 -13.47 -32.40 1.59
C PHE A 654 -14.25 -33.07 0.47
N ILE A 655 -15.24 -32.37 -0.09
CA ILE A 655 -16.15 -32.90 -1.11
C ILE A 655 -16.02 -32.07 -2.39
N MET A 656 -15.94 -32.76 -3.52
CA MET A 656 -15.74 -32.15 -4.83
C MET A 656 -16.76 -32.73 -5.82
N GLY A 657 -17.58 -31.84 -6.37
CA GLY A 657 -18.53 -32.06 -7.44
C GLY A 657 -17.86 -32.24 -8.81
N GLY A 658 -18.69 -32.24 -9.84
CA GLY A 658 -18.32 -32.61 -11.20
C GLY A 658 -18.61 -31.54 -12.23
N SER A 659 -19.44 -31.88 -13.21
CA SER A 659 -19.83 -30.99 -14.33
C SER A 659 -21.34 -31.06 -14.56
N GLN A 660 -22.05 -31.66 -13.62
CA GLN A 660 -23.45 -32.00 -13.67
C GLN A 660 -24.12 -31.27 -12.49
N ASN A 661 -25.45 -31.25 -12.42
CA ASN A 661 -26.11 -30.60 -11.28
C ASN A 661 -26.08 -31.55 -10.07
N GLU A 662 -25.25 -31.23 -9.09
CA GLU A 662 -25.08 -31.98 -7.86
C GLU A 662 -25.96 -31.44 -6.72
N SER A 663 -26.27 -32.30 -5.76
CA SER A 663 -26.61 -31.89 -4.39
C SER A 663 -25.49 -32.36 -3.48
N ILE A 664 -24.81 -31.42 -2.84
CA ILE A 664 -23.63 -31.65 -2.01
C ILE A 664 -23.97 -31.21 -0.57
N ASN A 665 -23.97 -32.16 0.38
CA ASN A 665 -24.33 -31.86 1.76
C ASN A 665 -23.18 -32.22 2.70
N GLY A 666 -22.62 -31.25 3.42
CA GLY A 666 -21.54 -31.40 4.40
C GLY A 666 -21.99 -32.08 5.69
N LEU A 667 -23.06 -31.55 6.30
CA LEU A 667 -23.67 -31.93 7.58
C LEU A 667 -23.12 -31.18 8.79
N ALA A 668 -22.11 -31.70 9.46
CA ALA A 668 -21.57 -31.09 10.67
C ALA A 668 -20.06 -31.24 10.67
N GLY A 669 -19.37 -30.32 11.34
CA GLY A 669 -17.92 -30.21 11.31
C GLY A 669 -17.44 -29.42 10.10
N ASN A 670 -16.29 -28.76 10.26
CA ASN A 670 -15.77 -27.81 9.27
C ASN A 670 -15.43 -28.47 7.92
N ASP A 671 -16.32 -28.28 6.95
CA ASP A 671 -16.28 -28.87 5.63
C ASP A 671 -15.64 -27.95 4.58
N THR A 672 -15.17 -28.55 3.50
CA THR A 672 -14.76 -27.83 2.28
C THR A 672 -15.44 -28.44 1.08
N LEU A 673 -16.35 -27.71 0.46
CA LEU A 673 -17.27 -28.19 -0.57
C LEU A 673 -17.06 -27.42 -1.89
N TYR A 674 -16.91 -28.14 -3.00
CA TYR A 674 -16.76 -27.56 -4.35
C TYR A 674 -17.85 -28.08 -5.29
N GLY A 675 -18.60 -27.20 -5.96
CA GLY A 675 -19.55 -27.55 -7.03
C GLY A 675 -18.85 -27.89 -8.35
N MET A 676 -17.87 -27.07 -8.72
CA MET A 676 -17.07 -27.11 -9.94
C MET A 676 -17.81 -26.60 -11.18
N GLY A 677 -18.76 -27.37 -11.69
CA GLY A 677 -19.49 -26.98 -12.89
C GLY A 677 -20.86 -27.63 -12.90
N GLY A 678 -21.87 -26.94 -13.41
CA GLY A 678 -23.26 -27.40 -13.31
C GLY A 678 -24.06 -26.38 -12.51
N ASN A 679 -25.34 -26.61 -12.32
CA ASN A 679 -26.15 -25.79 -11.42
C ASN A 679 -26.39 -26.60 -10.15
N ASP A 680 -25.54 -26.40 -9.16
CA ASP A 680 -25.43 -27.21 -7.98
C ASP A 680 -26.33 -26.71 -6.83
N ASN A 681 -26.60 -27.60 -5.89
CA ASN A 681 -27.14 -27.26 -4.57
C ASN A 681 -26.12 -27.69 -3.52
N ILE A 682 -25.50 -26.75 -2.83
CA ILE A 682 -24.48 -27.03 -1.83
C ILE A 682 -24.94 -26.53 -0.46
N ASP A 683 -24.88 -27.40 0.54
CA ASP A 683 -25.30 -27.16 1.92
C ASP A 683 -24.14 -27.56 2.85
N GLY A 684 -23.52 -26.59 3.53
CA GLY A 684 -22.45 -26.80 4.51
C GLY A 684 -22.96 -27.55 5.72
N GLY A 685 -23.94 -26.96 6.40
CA GLY A 685 -24.65 -27.56 7.51
C GLY A 685 -24.32 -26.87 8.82
N ALA A 686 -23.50 -27.47 9.67
CA ALA A 686 -23.16 -26.94 10.98
C ALA A 686 -21.64 -26.88 11.17
N ASP A 687 -21.19 -25.94 12.01
CA ASP A 687 -19.80 -25.54 12.18
C ASP A 687 -19.29 -24.71 10.98
N ASN A 688 -18.01 -24.33 10.98
CA ASN A 688 -17.50 -23.33 10.03
C ASN A 688 -17.03 -23.99 8.72
N ASP A 689 -17.75 -23.75 7.64
CA ASP A 689 -17.58 -24.40 6.35
C ASP A 689 -16.93 -23.48 5.30
N SER A 690 -16.42 -24.09 4.24
CA SER A 690 -15.88 -23.38 3.08
C SER A 690 -16.50 -23.91 1.78
N ILE A 691 -17.33 -23.12 1.14
CA ILE A 691 -18.17 -23.49 0.00
C ILE A 691 -17.75 -22.72 -1.25
N PHE A 692 -17.62 -23.42 -2.38
CA PHE A 692 -17.25 -22.85 -3.67
C PHE A 692 -18.17 -23.38 -4.77
N GLY A 693 -19.05 -22.53 -5.34
CA GLY A 693 -19.91 -22.90 -6.47
C GLY A 693 -19.09 -23.17 -7.74
N ASN A 694 -18.31 -22.16 -8.16
CA ASN A 694 -17.43 -22.11 -9.33
C ASN A 694 -18.10 -21.73 -10.65
N GLU A 695 -18.58 -22.67 -11.47
CA GLU A 695 -19.26 -22.33 -12.75
C GLU A 695 -20.69 -22.84 -12.74
N GLY A 696 -21.62 -22.00 -13.19
CA GLY A 696 -23.03 -22.33 -13.34
C GLY A 696 -23.87 -21.70 -12.23
N THR A 697 -25.19 -21.66 -12.43
CA THR A 697 -26.10 -21.00 -11.49
C THR A 697 -26.36 -21.90 -10.29
N ASP A 698 -25.64 -21.63 -9.22
CA ASP A 698 -25.58 -22.44 -8.02
C ASP A 698 -26.52 -21.93 -6.91
N PHE A 699 -26.93 -22.86 -6.04
CA PHE A 699 -27.61 -22.56 -4.80
C PHE A 699 -26.70 -23.01 -3.65
N LEU A 700 -26.17 -22.05 -2.90
CA LEU A 700 -25.17 -22.28 -1.86
C LEU A 700 -25.73 -21.86 -0.50
N GLN A 701 -25.59 -22.71 0.51
CA GLN A 701 -26.02 -22.45 1.87
C GLN A 701 -24.94 -22.86 2.87
N GLY A 702 -24.50 -21.94 3.74
CA GLY A 702 -23.53 -22.17 4.80
C GLY A 702 -24.14 -22.99 5.94
N GLY A 703 -25.17 -22.43 6.58
CA GLY A 703 -25.91 -23.10 7.63
C GLY A 703 -25.69 -22.44 8.99
N SER A 704 -25.10 -23.12 9.97
CA SER A 704 -24.78 -22.51 11.26
C SER A 704 -23.28 -22.58 11.51
N GLY A 705 -22.64 -21.49 11.89
CA GLY A 705 -21.19 -21.38 11.98
C GLY A 705 -20.72 -20.14 11.23
N ASN A 706 -19.43 -19.82 11.35
CA ASN A 706 -18.86 -18.71 10.59
C ASN A 706 -18.31 -19.27 9.27
N ASP A 707 -19.09 -19.16 8.22
CA ASP A 707 -18.89 -19.81 6.93
C ASP A 707 -18.17 -18.90 5.93
N ILE A 708 -17.53 -19.52 4.94
CA ILE A 708 -16.90 -18.84 3.82
C ILE A 708 -17.52 -19.37 2.53
N ILE A 709 -18.23 -18.52 1.79
CA ILE A 709 -18.94 -18.92 0.56
C ILE A 709 -18.55 -18.05 -0.63
N TYR A 710 -18.22 -18.71 -1.74
CA TYR A 710 -17.97 -18.09 -3.04
C TYR A 710 -18.95 -18.66 -4.09
N GLY A 711 -19.79 -17.81 -4.68
CA GLY A 711 -20.69 -18.13 -5.79
C GLY A 711 -19.90 -18.59 -7.01
N GLY A 712 -19.18 -17.66 -7.63
CA GLY A 712 -18.20 -17.95 -8.66
C GLY A 712 -18.53 -17.27 -9.97
N LYS A 713 -19.16 -17.98 -10.91
CA LYS A 713 -19.57 -17.45 -12.20
C LYS A 713 -21.02 -17.81 -12.46
N ASP A 714 -21.65 -16.94 -13.23
CA ASP A 714 -23.07 -17.01 -13.54
C ASP A 714 -23.90 -16.61 -12.32
N ASN A 715 -25.22 -16.54 -12.47
CA ASN A 715 -26.07 -15.95 -11.45
C ASN A 715 -26.32 -16.94 -10.31
N ASP A 716 -25.82 -16.65 -9.12
CA ASP A 716 -25.85 -17.55 -7.97
C ASP A 716 -26.80 -17.07 -6.86
N ILE A 717 -27.24 -18.01 -6.03
CA ILE A 717 -27.91 -17.73 -4.75
C ILE A 717 -26.99 -18.19 -3.63
N VAL A 718 -26.57 -17.27 -2.78
CA VAL A 718 -25.65 -17.51 -1.66
C VAL A 718 -26.33 -17.14 -0.35
N LEU A 719 -26.44 -18.09 0.57
CA LEU A 719 -27.04 -17.91 1.90
C LEU A 719 -25.99 -18.25 2.97
N GLY A 720 -25.64 -17.30 3.83
CA GLY A 720 -24.73 -17.52 4.98
C GLY A 720 -25.39 -18.38 6.04
N GLY A 721 -26.37 -17.81 6.74
CA GLY A 721 -27.17 -18.53 7.73
C GLY A 721 -27.03 -17.93 9.12
N GLU A 722 -26.64 -18.72 10.12
CA GLU A 722 -26.33 -18.22 11.47
C GLU A 722 -24.81 -18.15 11.66
N GLY A 723 -24.25 -17.03 12.09
CA GLY A 723 -22.83 -16.86 12.36
C GLY A 723 -22.29 -15.58 11.72
N ASP A 724 -21.01 -15.29 11.93
CA ASP A 724 -20.36 -14.16 11.23
C ASP A 724 -19.74 -14.70 9.93
N ASP A 725 -20.44 -14.53 8.81
CA ASP A 725 -20.12 -15.16 7.52
C ASP A 725 -19.31 -14.27 6.59
N PHE A 726 -18.60 -14.90 5.65
CA PHE A 726 -17.91 -14.24 4.55
C PHE A 726 -18.45 -14.72 3.22
N LEU A 727 -19.17 -13.86 2.50
CA LEU A 727 -19.96 -14.22 1.33
C LEU A 727 -19.54 -13.42 0.08
N LYS A 728 -19.42 -14.11 -1.06
CA LYS A 728 -19.15 -13.48 -2.36
C LYS A 728 -20.05 -14.02 -3.46
N GLY A 729 -20.68 -13.13 -4.23
CA GLY A 729 -21.33 -13.49 -5.51
C GLY A 729 -20.29 -13.78 -6.61
N ASP A 730 -19.27 -12.92 -6.70
CA ASP A 730 -18.19 -12.92 -7.70
C ASP A 730 -18.59 -12.41 -9.10
N PHE A 731 -19.06 -13.25 -10.02
CA PHE A 731 -19.44 -12.84 -11.38
C PHE A 731 -20.84 -13.31 -11.73
N GLY A 732 -21.76 -12.39 -11.98
CA GLY A 732 -23.12 -12.77 -12.32
C GLY A 732 -24.08 -11.81 -11.65
N LYS A 733 -25.38 -11.95 -11.93
CA LYS A 733 -26.39 -11.23 -11.16
C LYS A 733 -26.78 -12.10 -9.98
N ASP A 734 -26.09 -11.90 -8.88
CA ASP A 734 -26.13 -12.76 -7.72
C ASP A 734 -27.16 -12.29 -6.71
N THR A 735 -27.65 -13.22 -5.89
CA THR A 735 -28.41 -12.91 -4.69
C THR A 735 -27.67 -13.45 -3.49
N VAL A 736 -27.15 -12.56 -2.66
CA VAL A 736 -26.33 -12.91 -1.49
C VAL A 736 -27.06 -12.47 -0.22
N VAL A 737 -27.20 -13.38 0.74
CA VAL A 737 -27.94 -13.17 1.99
C VAL A 737 -27.04 -13.58 3.16
N GLY A 738 -26.73 -12.64 4.05
CA GLY A 738 -25.96 -12.85 5.28
C GLY A 738 -26.70 -13.77 6.24
N GLY A 739 -27.69 -13.22 6.94
CA GLY A 739 -28.54 -13.97 7.85
C GLY A 739 -28.47 -13.41 9.27
N LEU A 740 -28.12 -14.23 10.25
CA LEU A 740 -27.94 -13.79 11.63
C LEU A 740 -26.45 -13.71 11.95
N GLY A 741 -25.97 -12.58 12.43
CA GLY A 741 -24.57 -12.38 12.81
C GLY A 741 -23.94 -11.26 12.01
N ASN A 742 -22.68 -10.93 12.30
CA ASN A 742 -22.02 -9.80 11.67
C ASN A 742 -21.32 -10.24 10.38
N ASP A 743 -22.00 -10.08 9.26
CA ASP A 743 -21.60 -10.66 7.99
C ASP A 743 -20.72 -9.72 7.15
N THR A 744 -19.88 -10.31 6.31
CA THR A 744 -19.10 -9.60 5.29
C THR A 744 -19.53 -10.06 3.90
N ILE A 745 -20.21 -9.19 3.16
CA ILE A 745 -20.85 -9.50 1.89
C ILE A 745 -20.21 -8.71 0.74
N PHE A 746 -19.90 -9.40 -0.37
CA PHE A 746 -19.46 -8.77 -1.62
C PHE A 746 -20.33 -9.26 -2.78
N GLY A 747 -20.96 -8.34 -3.52
CA GLY A 747 -21.69 -8.67 -4.75
C GLY A 747 -20.75 -9.16 -5.84
N GLY A 748 -19.97 -8.24 -6.40
CA GLY A 748 -18.88 -8.60 -7.32
C GLY A 748 -18.99 -7.86 -8.64
N LYS A 749 -19.52 -8.51 -9.67
CA LYS A 749 -19.75 -7.88 -10.97
C LYS A 749 -21.17 -8.12 -11.42
N ASP A 750 -21.68 -7.13 -12.14
CA ASP A 750 -23.05 -7.08 -12.66
C ASP A 750 -24.05 -6.70 -11.54
N ASP A 751 -25.31 -6.52 -11.89
CA ASP A 751 -26.31 -5.96 -10.97
C ASP A 751 -26.76 -7.02 -9.93
N ASP A 752 -26.33 -6.87 -8.68
CA ASP A 752 -26.53 -7.83 -7.58
C ASP A 752 -27.67 -7.44 -6.61
N ILE A 753 -28.16 -8.42 -5.85
CA ILE A 753 -29.05 -8.23 -4.70
C ILE A 753 -28.34 -8.71 -3.44
N LEU A 754 -28.07 -7.80 -2.51
CA LEU A 754 -27.33 -8.09 -1.27
C LEU A 754 -28.21 -7.81 -0.05
N LEU A 755 -28.38 -8.79 0.82
CA LEU A 755 -29.21 -8.71 2.02
C LEU A 755 -28.35 -9.07 3.25
N GLY A 756 -28.14 -8.13 4.19
CA GLY A 756 -27.40 -8.40 5.44
C GLY A 756 -28.23 -9.17 6.46
N GLU A 757 -29.46 -8.70 6.70
CA GLU A 757 -30.45 -9.22 7.66
C GLU A 757 -30.21 -8.75 9.11
N ASP A 758 -29.85 -9.60 10.09
CA ASP A 758 -29.65 -9.17 11.48
C ASP A 758 -28.16 -9.22 11.85
N GLY A 759 -27.54 -8.08 12.19
CA GLY A 759 -26.12 -8.02 12.56
C GLY A 759 -25.51 -6.65 12.27
N ASP A 760 -24.32 -6.37 12.79
CA ASP A 760 -23.53 -5.21 12.32
C ASP A 760 -22.73 -5.65 11.07
N ASP A 761 -23.29 -5.43 9.88
CA ASP A 761 -22.81 -5.99 8.62
C ASP A 761 -21.86 -5.07 7.83
N TYR A 762 -21.02 -5.67 7.00
CA TYR A 762 -20.14 -4.98 6.06
C TYR A 762 -20.42 -5.42 4.62
N ILE A 763 -21.04 -4.55 3.82
CA ILE A 763 -21.58 -4.91 2.49
C ILE A 763 -20.98 -4.05 1.38
N LEU A 764 -20.42 -4.69 0.34
CA LEU A 764 -19.89 -4.05 -0.86
C LEU A 764 -20.61 -4.53 -2.12
N GLY A 765 -21.28 -3.63 -2.84
CA GLY A 765 -21.83 -3.89 -4.18
C GLY A 765 -20.73 -4.23 -5.19
N ASN A 766 -19.78 -3.30 -5.33
CA ASN A 766 -18.62 -3.32 -6.24
C ASN A 766 -18.93 -2.77 -7.63
N LEU A 767 -19.23 -3.61 -8.63
CA LEU A 767 -19.46 -3.19 -10.02
C LEU A 767 -20.85 -3.61 -10.46
N GLY A 768 -21.73 -2.67 -10.79
CA GLY A 768 -23.09 -3.00 -11.20
C GLY A 768 -24.07 -2.02 -10.59
N ASN A 769 -25.33 -2.04 -11.03
CA ASN A 769 -26.38 -1.29 -10.35
C ASN A 769 -26.96 -2.20 -9.28
N ASP A 770 -26.39 -2.14 -8.09
CA ASP A 770 -26.67 -3.08 -7.01
C ASP A 770 -27.88 -2.64 -6.20
N THR A 771 -28.62 -3.61 -5.66
CA THR A 771 -29.66 -3.36 -4.66
C THR A 771 -29.24 -3.98 -3.34
N ILE A 772 -29.03 -3.15 -2.34
CA ILE A 772 -28.50 -3.53 -1.03
C ILE A 772 -29.51 -3.21 0.05
N ASN A 773 -29.84 -4.19 0.89
CA ASN A 773 -30.59 -4.01 2.13
C ASN A 773 -29.75 -4.56 3.28
N ALA A 774 -29.24 -3.68 4.15
CA ALA A 774 -28.34 -4.07 5.22
C ALA A 774 -29.10 -4.75 6.36
N GLY A 775 -30.15 -4.13 6.88
CA GLY A 775 -31.06 -4.77 7.82
C GLY A 775 -30.94 -4.20 9.24
N ASN A 776 -31.08 -5.04 10.26
CA ASN A 776 -31.01 -4.56 11.63
C ASN A 776 -29.58 -4.65 12.16
N GLY A 777 -29.03 -3.54 12.66
CA GLY A 777 -27.70 -3.46 13.25
C GLY A 777 -26.98 -2.22 12.73
N ASN A 778 -25.76 -1.95 13.20
CA ASN A 778 -24.99 -0.77 12.77
C ASN A 778 -24.11 -1.15 11.58
N ASP A 779 -24.61 -0.90 10.39
CA ASP A 779 -24.07 -1.43 9.15
C ASP A 779 -23.11 -0.48 8.45
N SER A 780 -22.23 -1.04 7.63
CA SER A 780 -21.32 -0.31 6.75
C SER A 780 -21.52 -0.76 5.31
N VAL A 781 -22.14 0.10 4.50
CA VAL A 781 -22.57 -0.23 3.14
C VAL A 781 -21.86 0.64 2.10
N PHE A 782 -21.37 0.02 1.03
CA PHE A 782 -20.68 0.69 -0.07
C PHE A 782 -21.25 0.20 -1.42
N GLY A 783 -21.93 1.08 -2.17
CA GLY A 783 -22.37 0.78 -3.54
C GLY A 783 -21.18 0.60 -4.49
N ASN A 784 -20.35 1.63 -4.57
CA ASN A 784 -19.13 1.76 -5.39
C ASN A 784 -19.35 2.22 -6.84
N GLU A 785 -19.44 1.32 -7.82
CA GLU A 785 -19.65 1.71 -9.23
C GLU A 785 -21.01 1.25 -9.74
N GLY A 786 -21.85 2.20 -10.14
CA GLY A 786 -23.14 1.94 -10.77
C GLY A 786 -24.22 2.77 -10.10
N ALA A 787 -25.43 2.80 -10.65
CA ALA A 787 -26.54 3.52 -10.03
C ALA A 787 -27.19 2.63 -8.97
N ASP A 788 -26.70 2.73 -7.73
CA ASP A 788 -27.01 1.81 -6.66
C ASP A 788 -28.23 2.22 -5.83
N LEU A 789 -28.88 1.20 -5.24
CA LEU A 789 -30.02 1.36 -4.35
C LEU A 789 -29.71 0.76 -2.98
N LEU A 790 -29.51 1.62 -1.97
CA LEU A 790 -29.03 1.24 -0.64
C LEU A 790 -30.10 1.51 0.43
N PHE A 791 -30.41 0.50 1.23
CA PHE A 791 -31.29 0.60 2.40
C PHE A 791 -30.54 0.10 3.64
N ALA A 792 -30.34 0.96 4.65
CA ALA A 792 -29.67 0.56 5.88
C ALA A 792 -30.64 -0.14 6.84
N LYS A 793 -31.83 0.47 7.06
CA LYS A 793 -32.91 0.01 7.96
C LYS A 793 -32.74 0.46 9.40
N ALA A 794 -32.37 -0.39 10.35
CA ALA A 794 -32.46 -0.01 11.77
C ALA A 794 -31.11 -0.15 12.45
N GLY A 795 -30.54 0.96 12.91
CA GLY A 795 -29.19 1.00 13.46
C GLY A 795 -28.56 2.37 13.30
N ASN A 796 -27.30 2.55 13.71
CA ASN A 796 -26.56 3.76 13.38
C ASN A 796 -25.61 3.43 12.24
N ASP A 797 -26.04 3.68 11.02
CA ASP A 797 -25.48 3.11 9.83
C ASP A 797 -24.52 4.06 9.12
N THR A 798 -23.65 3.51 8.28
CA THR A 798 -22.78 4.30 7.40
C THR A 798 -22.90 3.83 5.96
N LEU A 799 -23.42 4.70 5.08
CA LEU A 799 -23.66 4.41 3.68
C LEU A 799 -22.81 5.29 2.76
N TYR A 800 -22.25 4.67 1.71
CA TYR A 800 -21.55 5.35 0.62
C TYR A 800 -22.15 4.89 -0.72
N GLY A 801 -22.71 5.81 -1.50
CA GLY A 801 -23.21 5.54 -2.85
C GLY A 801 -22.05 5.24 -3.80
N GLY A 802 -21.23 6.26 -4.10
CA GLY A 802 -19.98 6.09 -4.82
C GLY A 802 -19.92 6.87 -6.14
N LYS A 803 -20.18 6.20 -7.25
CA LYS A 803 -20.17 6.79 -8.59
C LYS A 803 -21.52 6.56 -9.24
N GLU A 804 -21.94 7.53 -10.07
CA GLU A 804 -23.23 7.50 -10.77
C GLU A 804 -24.36 7.91 -9.83
N ASN A 805 -25.61 7.89 -10.30
CA ASN A 805 -26.70 8.48 -9.52
C ASN A 805 -27.24 7.43 -8.55
N ASP A 806 -26.90 7.59 -7.27
CA ASP A 806 -27.23 6.63 -6.22
C ASP A 806 -28.47 7.05 -5.43
N SER A 807 -29.12 6.08 -4.79
CA SER A 807 -30.27 6.30 -3.91
C SER A 807 -30.04 5.62 -2.56
N LEU A 808 -29.93 6.42 -1.50
CA LEU A 808 -29.57 5.98 -0.14
C LEU A 808 -30.72 6.26 0.85
N ASP A 809 -31.04 5.25 1.66
CA ASP A 809 -32.02 5.29 2.75
C ASP A 809 -31.36 4.84 4.06
N GLY A 810 -31.21 5.75 5.02
CA GLY A 810 -30.64 5.48 6.36
C GLY A 810 -31.61 4.67 7.20
N GLY A 811 -32.84 5.16 7.39
CA GLY A 811 -33.89 4.45 8.12
C GLY A 811 -33.98 4.92 9.58
N GLU A 812 -34.03 4.00 10.55
CA GLU A 812 -34.10 4.33 11.97
C GLU A 812 -32.71 4.32 12.63
N GLY A 813 -32.22 5.48 13.06
CA GLY A 813 -31.10 5.65 13.98
C GLY A 813 -30.29 6.91 13.67
N ASN A 814 -29.02 6.99 14.04
CA ASN A 814 -28.21 8.18 13.76
C ASN A 814 -27.19 7.84 12.68
N ASP A 815 -27.52 8.16 11.44
CA ASP A 815 -26.84 7.61 10.29
C ASP A 815 -25.86 8.60 9.66
N LEU A 816 -24.87 8.06 8.95
CA LEU A 816 -23.88 8.81 8.19
C LEU A 816 -23.93 8.41 6.71
N LEU A 817 -24.45 9.31 5.87
CA LEU A 817 -24.69 9.03 4.45
C LEU A 817 -23.84 9.93 3.55
N PHE A 818 -23.21 9.32 2.55
CA PHE A 818 -22.44 10.01 1.50
C PHE A 818 -22.94 9.59 0.11
N GLY A 819 -23.46 10.53 -0.67
CA GLY A 819 -23.90 10.28 -2.06
C GLY A 819 -22.72 9.91 -2.96
N GLY A 820 -21.80 10.85 -3.16
CA GLY A 820 -20.55 10.58 -3.89
C GLY A 820 -20.40 11.47 -5.12
N ASN A 821 -20.48 10.89 -6.33
CA ASN A 821 -20.38 11.66 -7.58
C ASN A 821 -21.61 11.41 -8.44
N GLU A 822 -21.99 12.45 -9.19
CA GLU A 822 -23.24 12.55 -9.95
C GLU A 822 -24.42 12.89 -9.02
N ASN A 823 -25.66 12.84 -9.51
CA ASN A 823 -26.80 13.43 -8.80
C ASN A 823 -27.49 12.38 -7.94
N ASP A 824 -27.32 12.49 -6.63
CA ASP A 824 -27.75 11.47 -5.67
C ASP A 824 -29.06 11.84 -4.99
N VAL A 825 -29.78 10.82 -4.50
CA VAL A 825 -30.95 10.95 -3.64
C VAL A 825 -30.64 10.33 -2.29
N ILE A 826 -30.69 11.12 -1.22
CA ILE A 826 -30.24 10.71 0.11
C ILE A 826 -31.33 11.00 1.15
N CYS A 827 -31.69 10.00 1.94
CA CYS A 827 -32.70 10.11 2.99
C CYS A 827 -32.17 9.60 4.32
N GLY A 828 -32.24 10.41 5.37
CA GLY A 828 -31.83 10.03 6.74
C GLY A 828 -32.92 9.25 7.48
N ASP A 829 -34.18 9.66 7.29
CA ASP A 829 -35.37 9.13 7.97
C ASP A 829 -35.44 9.48 9.47
N ILE A 830 -35.37 8.54 10.41
CA ILE A 830 -35.63 8.80 11.84
C ILE A 830 -34.33 8.74 12.64
N GLY A 831 -33.93 9.89 13.18
CA GLY A 831 -32.89 10.05 14.20
C GLY A 831 -31.98 11.22 13.83
N ASN A 832 -30.79 11.34 14.44
CA ASN A 832 -29.93 12.52 14.21
C ASN A 832 -28.88 12.19 13.16
N ASP A 833 -29.19 12.53 11.92
CA ASP A 833 -28.43 12.05 10.76
C ASP A 833 -27.44 13.07 10.25
N THR A 834 -26.42 12.58 9.55
CA THR A 834 -25.41 13.39 8.88
C THR A 834 -25.33 13.02 7.40
N LEU A 835 -25.79 13.92 6.53
CA LEU A 835 -25.90 13.70 5.10
C LEU A 835 -24.94 14.59 4.32
N TYR A 836 -24.18 13.98 3.41
CA TYR A 836 -23.30 14.66 2.44
C TYR A 836 -23.69 14.26 1.01
N GLY A 837 -24.07 15.24 0.18
CA GLY A 837 -24.40 15.02 -1.24
C GLY A 837 -23.18 14.60 -2.05
N GLY A 838 -22.14 15.42 -2.02
CA GLY A 838 -20.88 15.13 -2.70
C GLY A 838 -20.72 16.00 -3.94
N LYS A 839 -20.61 15.40 -5.13
CA LYS A 839 -20.54 16.16 -6.39
C LYS A 839 -21.78 15.87 -7.22
N GLY A 840 -22.65 16.82 -7.42
CA GLY A 840 -23.88 16.59 -8.16
C GLY A 840 -24.86 17.70 -7.93
N ASN A 841 -26.06 17.58 -8.48
CA ASN A 841 -27.19 18.35 -7.97
C ASN A 841 -28.06 17.37 -7.19
N ASP A 842 -27.76 17.28 -5.90
CA ASP A 842 -28.24 16.21 -5.04
C ASP A 842 -29.57 16.59 -4.38
N ILE A 843 -30.32 15.58 -3.97
CA ILE A 843 -31.57 15.74 -3.20
C ILE A 843 -31.37 15.07 -1.84
N LEU A 844 -31.29 15.88 -0.79
CA LEU A 844 -31.11 15.42 0.58
C LEU A 844 -32.38 15.70 1.40
N SER A 845 -32.85 14.68 2.11
CA SER A 845 -33.98 14.76 3.05
C SER A 845 -33.59 14.10 4.37
N ALA A 846 -33.30 14.87 5.41
CA ALA A 846 -32.82 14.30 6.66
C ALA A 846 -33.94 13.59 7.45
N GLY A 847 -35.09 14.24 7.66
CA GLY A 847 -36.26 13.55 8.22
C GLY A 847 -36.57 14.00 9.64
N ALA A 848 -36.57 13.11 10.62
CA ALA A 848 -36.96 13.42 11.99
C ALA A 848 -35.79 13.29 12.96
N GLY A 849 -35.24 14.43 13.39
CA GLY A 849 -34.22 14.49 14.44
C GLY A 849 -33.49 15.82 14.43
N SER A 850 -32.26 15.85 14.92
CA SER A 850 -31.43 17.06 14.86
C SER A 850 -30.28 16.80 13.89
N ASP A 851 -30.49 17.18 12.65
CA ASP A 851 -29.71 16.65 11.54
C ASP A 851 -28.64 17.62 11.04
N PHE A 852 -27.65 17.08 10.32
CA PHE A 852 -26.65 17.85 9.60
C PHE A 852 -26.72 17.53 8.10
N LEU A 853 -26.84 18.56 7.26
CA LEU A 853 -26.92 18.42 5.82
C LEU A 853 -25.88 19.31 5.12
N SER A 854 -25.10 18.72 4.22
CA SER A 854 -24.21 19.43 3.29
C SER A 854 -24.41 18.91 1.87
N GLY A 855 -24.84 19.77 0.94
CA GLY A 855 -24.90 19.40 -0.49
C GLY A 855 -23.51 19.30 -1.15
N ASP A 856 -22.50 19.96 -0.56
CA ASP A 856 -21.14 20.05 -1.08
C ASP A 856 -21.06 20.73 -2.46
N ILE A 857 -20.77 20.00 -3.55
CA ILE A 857 -20.48 20.56 -4.89
C ILE A 857 -21.68 20.35 -5.82
N GLY A 858 -22.42 21.44 -6.05
CA GLY A 858 -23.36 21.63 -7.14
C GLY A 858 -24.62 22.35 -6.66
N ASP A 859 -25.71 22.31 -7.42
CA ASP A 859 -26.94 23.03 -7.04
C ASP A 859 -27.92 22.08 -6.36
N ASP A 860 -27.78 21.93 -5.04
CA ASP A 860 -28.48 20.87 -4.27
C ASP A 860 -29.85 21.30 -3.75
N THR A 861 -30.69 20.32 -3.41
CA THR A 861 -31.98 20.52 -2.71
C THR A 861 -31.93 19.85 -1.35
N LEU A 862 -32.04 20.64 -0.28
CA LEU A 862 -31.90 20.21 1.10
C LEU A 862 -33.21 20.40 1.87
N THR A 863 -33.66 19.36 2.55
CA THR A 863 -34.86 19.34 3.40
C THR A 863 -34.48 18.78 4.77
N GLY A 864 -34.66 19.56 5.83
CA GLY A 864 -34.29 19.15 7.20
C GLY A 864 -35.33 18.25 7.83
N GLY A 865 -36.61 18.57 7.64
CA GLY A 865 -37.73 17.84 8.21
C GLY A 865 -38.12 18.38 9.59
N SER A 866 -38.17 17.53 10.62
CA SER A 866 -38.61 17.87 11.97
C SER A 866 -37.48 17.74 12.99
N GLY A 867 -37.44 18.64 13.98
CA GLY A 867 -36.37 18.72 15.00
C GLY A 867 -35.44 19.93 14.78
N ASN A 868 -34.16 19.91 15.13
CA ASN A 868 -33.30 21.10 15.04
C ASN A 868 -32.13 20.86 14.08
N ASP A 869 -32.23 21.41 12.88
CA ASP A 869 -31.36 20.97 11.78
C ASP A 869 -30.26 21.99 11.47
N VAL A 870 -29.15 21.52 10.90
CA VAL A 870 -28.03 22.34 10.45
C VAL A 870 -27.83 22.17 8.94
N PHE A 871 -28.09 23.23 8.19
CA PHE A 871 -27.79 23.29 6.75
C PHE A 871 -26.44 23.97 6.53
N PHE A 872 -25.44 23.23 6.07
CA PHE A 872 -24.09 23.72 5.92
C PHE A 872 -23.83 24.27 4.52
N LEU A 873 -23.42 25.55 4.44
CA LEU A 873 -23.19 26.25 3.17
C LEU A 873 -21.71 26.50 2.91
N ASN A 874 -21.28 26.16 1.70
CA ASN A 874 -19.89 26.29 1.25
C ASN A 874 -19.71 27.40 0.19
N GLN A 875 -18.62 28.17 0.29
CA GLN A 875 -18.26 29.12 -0.76
C GLN A 875 -17.76 28.38 -2.01
N SER A 876 -18.12 28.93 -3.17
CA SER A 876 -17.66 28.50 -4.51
C SER A 876 -17.94 27.05 -4.92
N LEU A 877 -18.82 26.32 -4.23
CA LEU A 877 -19.15 24.94 -4.57
C LEU A 877 -20.54 24.74 -5.19
N GLY A 878 -21.49 25.67 -5.01
CA GLY A 878 -22.88 25.45 -5.38
C GLY A 878 -23.82 26.62 -5.12
N SER A 879 -25.11 26.45 -5.46
CA SER A 879 -26.23 27.35 -5.13
C SER A 879 -27.47 26.57 -4.70
N ASP A 880 -27.49 26.21 -3.42
CA ASP A 880 -28.43 25.24 -2.87
C ASP A 880 -29.84 25.81 -2.68
N ILE A 881 -30.82 24.92 -2.51
CA ILE A 881 -32.21 25.23 -2.20
C ILE A 881 -32.57 24.54 -0.89
N ILE A 882 -32.83 25.33 0.15
CA ILE A 882 -33.34 24.84 1.43
C ILE A 882 -34.86 24.98 1.42
N THR A 883 -35.56 23.87 1.60
CA THR A 883 -37.01 23.78 1.31
C THR A 883 -37.90 24.13 2.51
N ASP A 884 -37.45 23.92 3.73
CA ASP A 884 -38.31 23.91 4.92
C ASP A 884 -37.72 24.57 6.19
N PHE A 885 -36.63 25.33 6.08
CA PHE A 885 -35.96 26.00 7.23
C PHE A 885 -36.93 26.63 8.27
N ARG A 886 -36.92 26.09 9.49
CA ARG A 886 -37.71 26.51 10.65
C ARG A 886 -36.89 27.41 11.55
N LYS A 887 -37.11 28.72 11.40
CA LYS A 887 -36.43 29.73 12.21
C LYS A 887 -36.62 29.49 13.73
N GLY A 888 -35.49 29.51 14.46
CA GLY A 888 -35.45 29.37 15.91
C GLY A 888 -35.36 27.92 16.38
N GLU A 889 -35.42 26.98 15.45
CA GLU A 889 -35.13 25.56 15.63
C GLU A 889 -33.87 25.22 14.81
N ASP A 890 -33.88 25.55 13.52
CA ASP A 890 -32.78 25.24 12.59
C ASP A 890 -31.71 26.34 12.53
N LEU A 891 -30.52 25.94 12.08
CA LEU A 891 -29.34 26.78 11.93
C LEU A 891 -28.72 26.65 10.53
N ILE A 892 -28.10 27.73 10.07
CA ILE A 892 -27.30 27.74 8.85
C ILE A 892 -25.82 27.70 9.24
N GLY A 893 -25.15 26.60 8.90
CA GLY A 893 -23.72 26.46 9.05
C GLY A 893 -22.96 27.18 7.94
N LEU A 894 -21.87 27.86 8.28
CA LEU A 894 -21.00 28.54 7.32
C LEU A 894 -19.59 27.95 7.37
N ASN A 895 -19.04 27.64 6.20
CA ASN A 895 -17.66 27.18 6.03
C ASN A 895 -16.64 28.15 6.69
N PRO A 896 -15.60 27.63 7.40
CA PRO A 896 -14.48 28.41 7.92
C PRO A 896 -13.96 29.49 6.96
N GLY A 897 -14.11 30.76 7.36
CA GLY A 897 -13.73 31.93 6.57
C GLY A 897 -14.91 32.75 6.04
N LEU A 898 -16.15 32.25 6.17
CA LEU A 898 -17.36 33.05 6.13
C LEU A 898 -17.82 33.45 7.53
N SER A 899 -18.46 34.61 7.62
CA SER A 899 -19.18 35.07 8.80
C SER A 899 -20.46 35.77 8.38
N PHE A 900 -21.43 35.86 9.28
CA PHE A 900 -22.72 36.53 9.04
C PHE A 900 -22.56 37.95 8.44
N ASN A 901 -21.56 38.71 8.89
CA ASN A 901 -21.34 40.09 8.43
C ASN A 901 -20.84 40.19 6.98
N GLN A 902 -20.43 39.07 6.37
CA GLN A 902 -20.01 38.99 4.98
C GLN A 902 -21.16 38.57 4.06
N LEU A 903 -22.36 38.32 4.59
CA LEU A 903 -23.51 37.87 3.82
C LEU A 903 -24.45 39.04 3.44
N SER A 904 -25.01 38.94 2.24
CA SER A 904 -26.12 39.74 1.75
C SER A 904 -27.37 38.87 1.71
N ILE A 905 -28.38 39.23 2.49
CA ILE A 905 -29.64 38.49 2.61
C ILE A 905 -30.76 39.33 1.99
N THR A 906 -31.32 38.87 0.88
CA THR A 906 -32.32 39.61 0.10
C THR A 906 -33.52 38.76 -0.26
N SER A 907 -34.63 39.38 -0.66
CA SER A 907 -35.82 38.65 -1.14
C SER A 907 -35.93 38.75 -2.67
N SER A 908 -36.18 37.62 -3.32
CA SER A 908 -36.47 37.54 -4.75
C SER A 908 -37.46 36.40 -5.02
N ASN A 909 -38.48 36.63 -5.85
CA ASN A 909 -39.47 35.60 -6.25
C ASN A 909 -40.07 34.78 -5.09
N ASN A 910 -40.42 35.43 -3.97
CA ASN A 910 -40.92 34.78 -2.73
C ASN A 910 -39.92 33.81 -2.04
N GLN A 911 -38.65 33.86 -2.40
CA GLN A 911 -37.55 33.16 -1.73
C GLN A 911 -36.62 34.16 -1.05
N THR A 912 -35.94 33.71 0.00
CA THR A 912 -34.81 34.43 0.59
C THR A 912 -33.52 33.96 -0.06
N LEU A 913 -32.72 34.89 -0.58
CA LEU A 913 -31.42 34.64 -1.17
C LEU A 913 -30.33 34.97 -0.16
N ILE A 914 -29.40 34.05 0.06
CA ILE A 914 -28.19 34.25 0.86
C ILE A 914 -27.00 34.29 -0.08
N SER A 915 -26.30 35.41 -0.13
CA SER A 915 -25.16 35.62 -1.03
C SER A 915 -23.96 36.19 -0.31
N VAL A 916 -22.75 35.98 -0.82
CA VAL A 916 -21.53 36.63 -0.31
C VAL A 916 -21.48 38.07 -0.82
N THR A 917 -21.33 39.04 0.09
CA THR A 917 -21.42 40.48 -0.22
C THR A 917 -20.37 40.95 -1.22
N ASP A 918 -19.13 40.49 -1.08
CA ASP A 918 -18.01 40.99 -1.88
C ASP A 918 -17.98 40.39 -3.30
N SER A 919 -18.42 39.14 -3.45
CA SER A 919 -18.39 38.42 -4.73
C SER A 919 -19.74 38.37 -5.44
N ASN A 920 -20.85 38.68 -4.75
CA ASN A 920 -22.22 38.39 -5.17
C ASN A 920 -22.49 36.91 -5.49
N GLN A 921 -21.66 35.99 -4.99
CA GLN A 921 -21.93 34.56 -5.14
C GLN A 921 -23.21 34.21 -4.37
N LEU A 922 -24.16 33.56 -5.02
CA LEU A 922 -25.30 32.94 -4.36
C LEU A 922 -24.86 31.65 -3.66
N LEU A 923 -25.18 31.51 -2.37
CA LEU A 923 -24.88 30.32 -1.59
C LEU A 923 -26.13 29.44 -1.48
N ALA A 924 -27.27 30.02 -1.10
CA ALA A 924 -28.51 29.27 -0.94
C ALA A 924 -29.76 30.12 -1.19
N LYS A 925 -30.86 29.44 -1.52
CA LYS A 925 -32.22 29.96 -1.57
C LYS A 925 -33.06 29.27 -0.50
N LEU A 926 -33.69 30.04 0.38
CA LEU A 926 -34.62 29.52 1.38
C LEU A 926 -36.07 29.73 0.91
N ASN A 927 -36.83 28.64 0.90
CA ASN A 927 -38.26 28.65 0.63
C ASN A 927 -39.05 29.02 1.90
N GLY A 928 -40.12 29.81 1.77
CA GLY A 928 -41.05 30.10 2.87
C GLY A 928 -40.54 31.02 3.98
N VAL A 929 -39.26 31.38 4.00
CA VAL A 929 -38.65 32.29 5.00
C VAL A 929 -38.54 33.71 4.48
N ALA A 930 -38.89 34.71 5.29
CA ALA A 930 -38.75 36.12 4.93
C ALA A 930 -37.36 36.67 5.29
N ALA A 931 -36.66 37.26 4.31
CA ALA A 931 -35.26 37.70 4.43
C ALA A 931 -35.00 38.64 5.61
N ASN A 932 -35.93 39.54 5.90
CA ASN A 932 -35.83 40.51 7.01
C ASN A 932 -36.02 39.90 8.39
N THR A 933 -36.27 38.58 8.49
CA THR A 933 -36.44 37.88 9.75
C THR A 933 -35.20 37.11 10.19
N LEU A 934 -34.23 36.86 9.31
CA LEU A 934 -32.97 36.19 9.66
C LEU A 934 -32.02 37.15 10.39
N THR A 935 -31.31 36.63 11.37
CA THR A 935 -30.39 37.33 12.27
C THR A 935 -29.13 36.52 12.49
N ALA A 936 -28.10 37.11 13.08
CA ALA A 936 -26.83 36.41 13.33
C ALA A 936 -26.95 35.15 14.20
N SER A 937 -28.01 35.00 15.00
CA SER A 937 -28.23 33.78 15.81
C SER A 937 -28.76 32.60 15.02
N ASP A 938 -29.27 32.82 13.80
CA ASP A 938 -29.73 31.77 12.90
C ASP A 938 -28.54 31.15 12.11
N PHE A 939 -27.31 31.62 12.38
CA PHE A 939 -26.09 31.18 11.70
C PHE A 939 -25.05 30.71 12.71
N ILE A 940 -24.29 29.67 12.34
CA ILE A 940 -23.13 29.19 13.09
C ILE A 940 -21.90 29.11 12.19
N THR A 941 -20.73 29.38 12.77
CA THR A 941 -19.43 29.21 12.12
C THR A 941 -18.68 28.14 12.90
N GLN A 942 -18.14 27.13 12.22
CA GLN A 942 -17.20 26.19 12.87
C GLN A 942 -15.92 26.90 13.31
#